data_AF-A0A9R1CV09-F1
#
_entry.id   AF-A0A9R1CV09-F1
#
_cell.length_a   1.000
_cell.length_b   1.000
_cell.length_c   1.000
_cell.angle_alpha   90.00
_cell.angle_beta   90.00
_cell.angle_gamma   90.00
#
_symmetry.space_group_name_H-M   'P 1'
#
loop_
_entity.id
_entity.type
_entity.pdbx_description
1 polymer ?
#
loop_
_entity_poly.entity_id
_entity_poly.type
_entity_poly.pdbx_seq_one_letter_code
_entity_poly.pdbx_strand_id
1 'polypeptide(L)'
;MGDLAESIITELRQKFDRHPVWVWYDAQEKYKGVLNEVEAELDDVKLARYNGSYFELKLRLRNEDPDYEKNWLFYIPESRNDAEWFRDVHALGRQYRVGQDIDDTPVTQFLVEHDEEIPDAYEDWGQNREYQRLAFFCVLFETVGPAIDEWVRDYLAAPEDYRLDIEDNAMADAWDAQLREEYGIDAGLDPKELATQLLFGEVTSRAPTAQYDNLAADDAQAAAEFCDDWQQYTPADFTRYSREIESDYDLTEAVIESDQTRWNATAFRGIDTGLIRLVMDRLAEGTYADLPEIAAELNRTVTKRRDSFWSNEDLVDWSVPALAVETLRQIGTVDVDDAKAMGSRQLAGQYTSDDGWWQVDAAYRRYIDATQKATFPYPKEATVKRQVTNHYMAFLQGVNRPLAEILSDDPTLGTPQTSFYEEFAEVDDGTAIIICDGLRYELAEAIRENLGRRTDFEQDLSAVSAALPSITEVGMAAHLPGELGLSLDDDELVVTSSGEEMAGKAERVERLSAAGFEVVDMDEVGDISLEELTESDPVPRVVYSGTIDKLGESLDDDAAFSQVASHVDDVERTVQRLKQAGYTRFVITSDHGFLYTDRLNDDHKVEAPDLAPVVKRRFAAADRETPLVDTDEFVEIDHEALSKLGIDGPEIKLLFPRSVACFKSRGGNMRYFHGGISLQELLVPCLTVTTGEIEESASISYDVSIPDPITNSILTVEIEAKSGQVAFDPAPTLEVRATIDGEPVADPVTMEISPGDNSTRVRLKQGAISGEDMVQFEVVDTDTRETITRQTVSLDLLFGDDDMGFDV
;
A
#
# COMPACT_ATOMS: atom_id res chain seq x y z
N MET A 1 -43.54 -37.20 24.93
CA MET A 1 -43.12 -37.52 26.31
C MET A 1 -42.95 -39.02 26.54
N GLY A 2 -43.81 -39.90 26.00
CA GLY A 2 -43.64 -41.36 26.14
C GLY A 2 -42.26 -41.91 25.70
N ASP A 3 -41.79 -41.54 24.51
CA ASP A 3 -40.46 -42.00 24.02
C ASP A 3 -39.28 -41.47 24.86
N LEU A 4 -39.39 -40.26 25.43
CA LEU A 4 -38.32 -39.65 26.23
C LEU A 4 -38.20 -40.32 27.61
N ALA A 5 -39.34 -40.58 28.28
CA ALA A 5 -39.36 -41.28 29.56
C ALA A 5 -38.85 -42.72 29.41
N GLU A 6 -39.27 -43.43 28.35
CA GLU A 6 -38.83 -44.80 28.06
C GLU A 6 -37.32 -44.89 27.80
N SER A 7 -36.75 -43.89 27.11
CA SER A 7 -35.30 -43.75 26.89
C SER A 7 -34.54 -43.55 28.21
N ILE A 8 -34.97 -42.58 29.03
CA ILE A 8 -34.36 -42.27 30.33
C ILE A 8 -34.40 -43.47 31.28
N ILE A 9 -35.53 -44.17 31.35
CA ILE A 9 -35.68 -45.37 32.18
C ILE A 9 -34.73 -46.46 31.72
N THR A 10 -34.62 -46.69 30.41
CA THR A 10 -33.72 -47.68 29.83
C THR A 10 -32.26 -47.37 30.17
N GLU A 11 -31.87 -46.10 30.07
CA GLU A 11 -30.52 -45.64 30.40
C GLU A 11 -30.19 -45.78 31.89
N LEU A 12 -31.11 -45.34 32.77
CA LEU A 12 -30.95 -45.45 34.21
C LEU A 12 -30.82 -46.91 34.66
N ARG A 13 -31.59 -47.84 34.10
CA ARG A 13 -31.44 -49.29 34.39
C ARG A 13 -30.02 -49.79 34.12
N GLN A 14 -29.46 -49.43 32.95
CA GLN A 14 -28.09 -49.80 32.61
C GLN A 14 -27.04 -49.15 33.52
N LYS A 15 -27.30 -47.94 33.99
CA LYS A 15 -26.40 -47.20 34.90
C LYS A 15 -26.42 -47.75 36.32
N PHE A 16 -27.58 -48.18 36.83
CA PHE A 16 -27.69 -48.82 38.14
C PHE A 16 -27.01 -50.21 38.20
N ASP A 17 -26.82 -50.88 37.06
CA ASP A 17 -25.98 -52.09 36.99
C ASP A 17 -24.49 -51.79 37.28
N ARG A 18 -24.05 -50.53 37.09
CA ARG A 18 -22.65 -50.10 37.23
C ARG A 18 -22.38 -49.38 38.55
N HIS A 19 -23.35 -48.64 39.07
CA HIS A 19 -23.17 -47.84 40.28
C HIS A 19 -24.50 -47.68 41.05
N PRO A 20 -24.52 -47.86 42.39
CA PRO A 20 -25.76 -47.84 43.15
C PRO A 20 -26.31 -46.43 43.39
N VAL A 21 -25.50 -45.38 43.30
CA VAL A 21 -25.93 -44.00 43.60
C VAL A 21 -25.69 -43.10 42.40
N TRP A 22 -26.74 -42.42 41.95
CA TRP A 22 -26.70 -41.44 40.86
C TRP A 22 -27.33 -40.11 41.28
N VAL A 23 -26.75 -39.00 40.80
CA VAL A 23 -27.21 -37.63 41.07
C VAL A 23 -27.54 -36.93 39.75
N TRP A 24 -28.81 -36.66 39.51
CA TRP A 24 -29.36 -36.02 38.34
C TRP A 24 -29.59 -34.53 38.59
N TYR A 25 -28.69 -33.72 38.03
CA TYR A 25 -28.84 -32.26 37.97
C TYR A 25 -29.68 -31.84 36.77
N ASP A 26 -30.70 -31.03 36.99
CA ASP A 26 -31.64 -30.54 35.98
C ASP A 26 -32.02 -29.09 36.26
N ALA A 27 -31.03 -28.19 36.20
CA ALA A 27 -31.18 -26.77 36.55
C ALA A 27 -32.33 -26.06 35.80
N GLN A 28 -32.61 -26.48 34.56
CA GLN A 28 -33.70 -25.95 33.73
C GLN A 28 -35.04 -26.66 33.94
N GLU A 29 -35.11 -27.66 34.84
CA GLU A 29 -36.28 -28.51 35.09
C GLU A 29 -36.85 -29.22 33.83
N LYS A 30 -36.01 -29.46 32.82
CA LYS A 30 -36.39 -30.02 31.50
C LYS A 30 -37.04 -31.40 31.63
N TYR A 31 -36.62 -32.17 32.64
CA TYR A 31 -37.05 -33.56 32.84
C TYR A 31 -37.98 -33.74 34.05
N LYS A 32 -38.36 -32.66 34.73
CA LYS A 32 -39.29 -32.70 35.87
C LYS A 32 -40.60 -33.41 35.54
N GLY A 33 -41.06 -33.25 34.30
CA GLY A 33 -42.29 -33.87 33.80
C GLY A 33 -42.27 -35.39 33.70
N VAL A 34 -41.09 -36.02 33.58
CA VAL A 34 -40.94 -37.47 33.41
C VAL A 34 -40.62 -38.22 34.72
N LEU A 35 -40.30 -37.51 35.81
CA LEU A 35 -39.87 -38.13 37.07
C LEU A 35 -40.88 -39.09 37.70
N ASN A 36 -42.18 -38.82 37.53
CA ASN A 36 -43.22 -39.71 38.06
C ASN A 36 -43.26 -41.05 37.31
N GLU A 37 -42.94 -41.04 36.01
CA GLU A 37 -42.87 -42.25 35.19
C GLU A 37 -41.59 -43.02 35.51
N VAL A 38 -40.46 -42.31 35.67
CA VAL A 38 -39.18 -42.88 36.12
C VAL A 38 -39.30 -43.57 37.48
N GLU A 39 -39.97 -42.94 38.46
CA GLU A 39 -40.20 -43.52 39.80
C GLU A 39 -41.15 -44.73 39.78
N ALA A 40 -42.11 -44.77 38.84
CA ALA A 40 -43.06 -45.88 38.74
C ALA A 40 -42.44 -47.13 38.10
N GLU A 41 -41.53 -46.96 37.14
CA GLU A 41 -40.92 -48.05 36.36
C GLU A 41 -39.55 -48.52 36.90
N LEU A 42 -38.90 -47.75 37.76
CA LEU A 42 -37.70 -48.14 38.52
C LEU A 42 -38.07 -48.45 39.97
N ASP A 43 -38.83 -49.53 40.19
CA ASP A 43 -39.38 -49.88 41.51
C ASP A 43 -38.32 -50.33 42.53
N ASP A 44 -37.13 -50.70 42.05
CA ASP A 44 -35.94 -51.06 42.83
C ASP A 44 -35.02 -49.87 43.15
N VAL A 45 -35.29 -48.68 42.61
CA VAL A 45 -34.52 -47.45 42.81
C VAL A 45 -35.26 -46.46 43.72
N LYS A 46 -34.55 -45.85 44.67
CA LYS A 46 -35.06 -44.77 45.51
C LYS A 46 -34.83 -43.41 44.86
N LEU A 47 -35.90 -42.82 44.30
CA LEU A 47 -35.88 -41.45 43.82
C LEU A 47 -36.01 -40.45 44.98
N ALA A 48 -35.00 -39.60 45.15
CA ALA A 48 -34.93 -38.56 46.15
C ALA A 48 -34.91 -37.18 45.46
N ARG A 49 -36.06 -36.50 45.44
CA ARG A 49 -36.22 -35.19 44.81
C ARG A 49 -35.84 -34.08 45.78
N TYR A 50 -34.99 -33.18 45.35
CA TYR A 50 -34.67 -31.97 46.10
C TYR A 50 -35.92 -31.11 46.29
N ASN A 51 -36.11 -30.61 47.51
CA ASN A 51 -37.24 -29.79 47.91
C ASN A 51 -36.78 -28.57 48.72
N GLY A 52 -35.69 -27.93 48.28
CA GLY A 52 -35.13 -26.73 48.92
C GLY A 52 -34.18 -26.99 50.10
N SER A 53 -33.76 -28.23 50.35
CA SER A 53 -32.77 -28.55 51.38
C SER A 53 -31.92 -29.79 51.08
N TYR A 54 -30.62 -29.59 50.85
CA TYR A 54 -29.64 -30.68 50.74
C TYR A 54 -29.52 -31.51 52.01
N PHE A 55 -29.73 -30.89 53.18
CA PHE A 55 -29.70 -31.57 54.47
C PHE A 55 -30.84 -32.59 54.59
N GLU A 56 -32.03 -32.28 54.08
CA GLU A 56 -33.18 -33.18 54.09
C GLU A 56 -32.92 -34.44 53.23
N LEU A 57 -32.35 -34.26 52.03
CA LEU A 57 -31.94 -35.36 51.16
C LEU A 57 -30.94 -36.30 51.85
N LYS A 58 -29.91 -35.74 52.49
CA LYS A 58 -28.89 -36.52 53.21
C LYS A 58 -29.45 -37.23 54.43
N LEU A 59 -30.32 -36.56 55.18
CA LEU A 59 -30.95 -37.15 56.35
C LEU A 59 -31.84 -38.33 55.94
N ARG A 60 -32.56 -38.20 54.82
CA ARG A 60 -33.36 -39.27 54.24
C ARG A 60 -32.50 -40.46 53.84
N LEU A 61 -31.40 -40.23 53.11
CA LEU A 61 -30.43 -41.28 52.75
C LEU A 61 -29.93 -42.02 53.99
N ARG A 62 -29.45 -41.30 55.01
CA ARG A 62 -28.94 -41.90 56.26
C ARG A 62 -29.99 -42.67 57.06
N ASN A 63 -31.26 -42.25 57.03
CA ASN A 63 -32.32 -42.89 57.81
C ASN A 63 -32.89 -44.14 57.11
N GLU A 64 -33.07 -44.07 55.78
CA GLU A 64 -33.70 -45.13 55.00
C GLU A 64 -32.71 -46.20 54.54
N ASP A 65 -31.44 -45.85 54.41
CA ASP A 65 -30.37 -46.71 53.91
C ASP A 65 -29.00 -46.36 54.53
N PRO A 66 -28.82 -46.57 55.84
CA PRO A 66 -27.62 -46.16 56.58
C PRO A 66 -26.33 -46.86 56.10
N ASP A 67 -26.46 -48.03 55.50
CA ASP A 67 -25.35 -48.87 55.03
C ASP A 67 -25.16 -48.77 53.50
N TYR A 68 -25.92 -47.91 52.80
CA TYR A 68 -25.85 -47.66 51.35
C TYR A 68 -26.04 -48.92 50.49
N GLU A 69 -26.98 -49.80 50.86
CA GLU A 69 -27.21 -51.08 50.17
C GLU A 69 -28.25 -50.99 49.04
N LYS A 70 -28.94 -49.85 48.88
CA LYS A 70 -29.99 -49.66 47.87
C LYS A 70 -29.53 -48.78 46.73
N ASN A 71 -30.23 -48.89 45.61
CA ASN A 71 -30.06 -47.99 44.48
C ASN A 71 -30.73 -46.64 44.76
N TRP A 72 -30.02 -45.52 44.57
CA TRP A 72 -30.52 -44.16 44.80
C TRP A 72 -30.35 -43.28 43.56
N LEU A 73 -31.41 -42.56 43.20
CA LEU A 73 -31.39 -41.48 42.22
C LEU A 73 -31.74 -40.17 42.93
N PHE A 74 -30.81 -39.24 43.04
CA PHE A 74 -31.08 -37.90 43.54
C PHE A 74 -31.45 -37.00 42.37
N TYR A 75 -32.59 -36.33 42.40
CA TYR A 75 -32.95 -35.34 41.38
C TYR A 75 -32.88 -33.94 41.99
N ILE A 76 -32.05 -33.07 41.40
CA ILE A 76 -31.73 -31.74 41.93
C ILE A 76 -31.95 -30.71 40.81
N PRO A 77 -32.98 -29.85 40.91
CA PRO A 77 -33.29 -28.83 39.91
C PRO A 77 -32.44 -27.56 40.13
N GLU A 78 -31.15 -27.73 40.36
CA GLU A 78 -30.15 -26.66 40.54
C GLU A 78 -28.88 -27.05 39.75
N SER A 79 -27.92 -26.13 39.60
CA SER A 79 -26.62 -26.46 39.04
C SER A 79 -25.79 -27.28 40.03
N ARG A 80 -24.79 -28.04 39.55
CA ARG A 80 -23.87 -28.79 40.43
C ARG A 80 -23.04 -27.85 41.32
N ASN A 81 -22.70 -26.66 40.82
CA ASN A 81 -21.89 -25.66 41.54
C ASN A 81 -22.65 -25.03 42.71
N ASP A 82 -23.98 -24.91 42.60
CA ASP A 82 -24.84 -24.46 43.70
C ASP A 82 -25.03 -25.53 44.79
N ALA A 83 -24.67 -26.79 44.49
CA ALA A 83 -24.82 -27.95 45.36
C ALA A 83 -23.57 -28.24 46.23
N GLU A 84 -22.83 -27.21 46.67
CA GLU A 84 -21.63 -27.39 47.51
C GLU A 84 -21.89 -28.24 48.76
N TRP A 85 -23.09 -28.11 49.33
CA TRP A 85 -23.54 -28.86 50.49
C TRP A 85 -23.87 -30.32 50.19
N PHE A 86 -23.64 -30.83 48.99
CA PHE A 86 -23.92 -32.21 48.56
C PHE A 86 -22.66 -32.99 48.11
N ARG A 87 -21.47 -32.38 48.20
CA ARG A 87 -20.17 -32.95 47.78
C ARG A 87 -19.83 -34.34 48.37
N ASP A 88 -20.22 -34.61 49.60
CA ASP A 88 -20.09 -35.93 50.25
C ASP A 88 -20.93 -37.02 49.56
N VAL A 89 -22.09 -36.69 49.01
CA VAL A 89 -22.89 -37.60 48.19
C VAL A 89 -22.28 -37.77 46.80
N HIS A 90 -21.59 -36.76 46.28
CA HIS A 90 -20.84 -36.89 45.01
C HIS A 90 -19.68 -37.85 45.16
N ALA A 91 -19.01 -37.85 46.32
CA ALA A 91 -17.97 -38.82 46.63
C ALA A 91 -18.52 -40.27 46.76
N LEU A 92 -19.82 -40.43 46.98
CA LEU A 92 -20.51 -41.73 47.10
C LEU A 92 -21.26 -42.14 45.83
N GLY A 93 -21.39 -41.25 44.84
CA GLY A 93 -22.32 -41.34 43.72
C GLY A 93 -21.67 -40.97 42.39
N ARG A 94 -22.39 -41.19 41.29
CA ARG A 94 -22.03 -40.66 39.96
C ARG A 94 -23.07 -39.68 39.48
N GLN A 95 -22.71 -38.73 38.63
CA GLN A 95 -23.69 -37.81 38.08
C GLN A 95 -24.45 -38.46 36.91
N TYR A 96 -25.77 -38.29 36.88
CA TYR A 96 -26.62 -38.72 35.78
C TYR A 96 -27.02 -37.50 34.95
N ARG A 97 -26.68 -37.53 33.66
CA ARG A 97 -27.37 -36.75 32.64
C ARG A 97 -27.98 -37.69 31.62
N VAL A 98 -29.12 -37.27 31.10
CA VAL A 98 -29.85 -38.00 30.07
C VAL A 98 -29.00 -38.06 28.81
N GLY A 99 -28.72 -39.25 28.31
CA GLY A 99 -27.95 -39.46 27.09
C GLY A 99 -26.43 -39.41 27.23
N GLN A 100 -25.84 -39.25 28.43
CA GLN A 100 -24.39 -39.08 28.58
C GLN A 100 -23.76 -39.99 29.64
N ASP A 101 -22.68 -40.71 29.33
CA ASP A 101 -21.94 -41.55 30.30
C ASP A 101 -20.93 -40.68 31.07
N ILE A 102 -21.40 -40.08 32.16
CA ILE A 102 -20.60 -39.17 32.98
C ILE A 102 -19.71 -39.97 33.94
N ASP A 103 -18.42 -40.02 33.60
CA ASP A 103 -17.36 -40.39 34.54
C ASP A 103 -16.92 -39.18 35.39
N ASP A 104 -16.09 -39.41 36.41
CA ASP A 104 -15.66 -38.35 37.34
C ASP A 104 -14.29 -37.78 36.93
N THR A 105 -14.05 -37.65 35.62
CA THR A 105 -12.82 -37.04 35.09
C THR A 105 -12.94 -35.51 35.07
N PRO A 106 -11.81 -34.78 35.21
CA PRO A 106 -11.81 -33.32 35.16
C PRO A 106 -12.52 -32.73 33.93
N VAL A 107 -12.21 -33.21 32.72
CA VAL A 107 -12.86 -32.75 31.48
C VAL A 107 -14.37 -32.97 31.47
N THR A 108 -14.85 -34.08 32.05
CA THR A 108 -16.29 -34.34 32.15
C THR A 108 -16.96 -33.33 33.09
N GLN A 109 -16.27 -32.89 34.16
CA GLN A 109 -16.78 -31.86 35.06
C GLN A 109 -16.80 -30.49 34.35
N PHE A 110 -15.74 -30.13 33.64
CA PHE A 110 -15.66 -28.89 32.85
C PHE A 110 -16.80 -28.78 31.83
N LEU A 111 -17.02 -29.83 31.01
CA LEU A 111 -18.09 -29.84 30.01
C LEU A 111 -19.49 -29.85 30.63
N VAL A 112 -19.63 -30.43 31.82
CA VAL A 112 -20.88 -30.33 32.56
C VAL A 112 -21.18 -28.89 32.98
N GLU A 113 -20.16 -28.12 33.33
CA GLU A 113 -20.31 -26.74 33.77
C GLU A 113 -20.63 -25.79 32.61
N HIS A 114 -20.11 -26.08 31.41
CA HIS A 114 -20.27 -25.26 30.21
C HIS A 114 -21.24 -25.89 29.18
N ASP A 115 -22.23 -26.65 29.64
CA ASP A 115 -23.16 -27.42 28.78
C ASP A 115 -23.87 -26.56 27.72
N GLU A 116 -24.16 -25.30 28.03
CA GLU A 116 -24.85 -24.37 27.13
C GLU A 116 -23.93 -23.79 26.04
N GLU A 117 -22.61 -23.94 26.19
CA GLU A 117 -21.58 -23.46 25.26
C GLU A 117 -21.11 -24.58 24.31
N ILE A 118 -21.50 -25.84 24.57
CA ILE A 118 -21.12 -26.98 23.74
C ILE A 118 -21.87 -26.90 22.40
N PRO A 119 -21.18 -26.93 21.25
CA PRO A 119 -21.84 -26.93 19.95
C PRO A 119 -22.76 -28.15 19.74
N ASP A 120 -23.89 -27.95 19.06
CA ASP A 120 -24.90 -28.99 18.76
C ASP A 120 -24.29 -30.29 18.18
N ALA A 121 -23.22 -30.16 17.38
CA ALA A 121 -22.52 -31.29 16.77
C ALA A 121 -21.87 -32.24 17.79
N TYR A 122 -21.65 -31.78 19.03
CA TYR A 122 -20.99 -32.51 20.11
C TYR A 122 -21.91 -32.78 21.31
N GLU A 123 -23.24 -32.66 21.17
CA GLU A 123 -24.20 -32.95 22.25
C GLU A 123 -24.02 -34.37 22.86
N ASP A 124 -23.57 -35.34 22.06
CA ASP A 124 -23.32 -36.73 22.48
C ASP A 124 -21.89 -36.96 23.03
N TRP A 125 -21.18 -35.90 23.44
CA TRP A 125 -19.80 -35.98 23.93
C TRP A 125 -19.59 -37.02 25.03
N GLY A 126 -20.58 -37.25 25.90
CA GLY A 126 -20.52 -38.24 26.96
C GLY A 126 -20.53 -39.70 26.49
N GLN A 127 -20.77 -39.99 25.21
CA GLN A 127 -20.72 -41.35 24.64
C GLN A 127 -19.51 -41.58 23.75
N ASN A 128 -18.85 -40.51 23.30
CA ASN A 128 -17.72 -40.58 22.37
C ASN A 128 -16.54 -39.74 22.90
N ARG A 129 -15.44 -40.41 23.25
CA ARG A 129 -14.22 -39.77 23.77
C ARG A 129 -13.61 -38.75 22.80
N GLU A 130 -13.80 -38.92 21.51
CA GLU A 130 -13.34 -37.96 20.50
C GLU A 130 -14.20 -36.69 20.55
N TYR A 131 -15.53 -36.85 20.63
CA TYR A 131 -16.45 -35.72 20.79
C TYR A 131 -16.25 -35.01 22.12
N GLN A 132 -15.90 -35.74 23.18
CA GLN A 132 -15.52 -35.15 24.47
C GLN A 132 -14.29 -34.24 24.35
N ARG A 133 -13.26 -34.66 23.61
CA ARG A 133 -12.05 -33.84 23.39
C ARG A 133 -12.36 -32.62 22.54
N LEU A 134 -13.08 -32.80 21.44
CA LEU A 134 -13.43 -31.70 20.54
C LEU A 134 -14.39 -30.70 21.22
N ALA A 135 -15.38 -31.18 21.97
CA ALA A 135 -16.26 -30.33 22.78
C ALA A 135 -15.45 -29.49 23.78
N PHE A 136 -14.44 -30.09 24.43
CA PHE A 136 -13.60 -29.37 25.39
C PHE A 136 -12.88 -28.20 24.72
N PHE A 137 -12.22 -28.42 23.58
CA PHE A 137 -11.54 -27.34 22.86
C PHE A 137 -12.51 -26.33 22.25
N CYS A 138 -13.67 -26.78 21.75
CA CYS A 138 -14.69 -25.86 21.23
C CYS A 138 -15.16 -24.88 22.31
N VAL A 139 -15.43 -25.38 23.52
CA VAL A 139 -15.81 -24.55 24.66
C VAL A 139 -14.65 -23.66 25.10
N LEU A 140 -13.45 -24.24 25.27
CA LEU A 140 -12.28 -23.51 25.76
C LEU A 140 -11.91 -22.31 24.88
N PHE A 141 -12.00 -22.46 23.56
CA PHE A 141 -11.68 -21.42 22.58
C PHE A 141 -12.93 -20.71 22.03
N GLU A 142 -14.11 -20.93 22.63
CA GLU A 142 -15.38 -20.29 22.23
C GLU A 142 -15.76 -20.45 20.74
N THR A 143 -15.47 -21.61 20.17
CA THR A 143 -15.72 -21.91 18.74
C THR A 143 -16.94 -22.81 18.54
N VAL A 144 -17.65 -22.59 17.43
CA VAL A 144 -18.86 -23.38 17.06
C VAL A 144 -18.55 -24.78 16.51
N GLY A 145 -17.27 -25.12 16.37
CA GLY A 145 -16.78 -26.39 15.86
C GLY A 145 -15.24 -26.41 15.82
N PRO A 146 -14.61 -27.50 15.37
CA PRO A 146 -13.16 -27.62 15.34
C PRO A 146 -12.55 -26.61 14.39
N ALA A 147 -11.70 -25.75 14.95
CA ALA A 147 -10.98 -24.71 14.23
C ALA A 147 -9.54 -24.69 14.76
N ILE A 148 -8.76 -25.72 14.43
CA ILE A 148 -7.42 -25.93 15.01
C ILE A 148 -6.51 -24.72 14.77
N ASP A 149 -6.54 -24.11 13.58
CA ASP A 149 -5.78 -22.89 13.30
C ASP A 149 -6.20 -21.71 14.21
N GLU A 150 -7.49 -21.57 14.50
CA GLU A 150 -7.98 -20.54 15.41
C GLU A 150 -7.53 -20.81 16.84
N TRP A 151 -7.68 -22.05 17.31
CA TRP A 151 -7.24 -22.48 18.64
C TRP A 151 -5.74 -22.28 18.84
N VAL A 152 -4.91 -22.59 17.84
CA VAL A 152 -3.46 -22.39 17.91
C VAL A 152 -3.11 -20.91 17.92
N ARG A 153 -3.78 -20.07 17.11
CA ARG A 153 -3.55 -18.61 17.16
C ARG A 153 -3.93 -18.03 18.52
N ASP A 154 -5.08 -18.40 19.06
CA ASP A 154 -5.54 -17.93 20.37
C ASP A 154 -4.61 -18.41 21.49
N TYR A 155 -4.18 -19.67 21.43
CA TYR A 155 -3.21 -20.23 22.36
C TYR A 155 -1.88 -19.47 22.33
N LEU A 156 -1.36 -19.14 21.14
CA LEU A 156 -0.11 -18.40 20.99
C LEU A 156 -0.24 -16.93 21.43
N ALA A 157 -1.42 -16.32 21.27
CA ALA A 157 -1.71 -14.97 21.73
C ALA A 157 -1.70 -14.88 23.27
N ALA A 158 -2.30 -15.86 23.95
CA ALA A 158 -2.44 -15.85 25.42
C ALA A 158 -2.22 -17.23 26.05
N PRO A 159 -0.99 -17.79 26.01
CA PRO A 159 -0.76 -19.18 26.41
C PRO A 159 -1.08 -19.45 27.89
N GLU A 160 -0.87 -18.48 28.78
CA GLU A 160 -1.18 -18.64 30.21
C GLU A 160 -2.68 -18.71 30.51
N ASP A 161 -3.53 -18.18 29.63
CA ASP A 161 -4.99 -18.22 29.80
C ASP A 161 -5.54 -19.62 29.50
N TYR A 162 -4.89 -20.39 28.62
CA TYR A 162 -5.35 -21.72 28.19
C TYR A 162 -4.57 -22.87 28.81
N ARG A 163 -3.26 -22.71 29.05
CA ARG A 163 -2.37 -23.81 29.45
C ARG A 163 -2.83 -24.50 30.73
N LEU A 164 -3.24 -23.71 31.74
CA LEU A 164 -3.72 -24.26 33.01
C LEU A 164 -5.01 -25.07 32.83
N ASP A 165 -5.95 -24.58 32.03
CA ASP A 165 -7.21 -25.29 31.78
C ASP A 165 -6.99 -26.59 31.01
N ILE A 166 -6.07 -26.62 30.05
CA ILE A 166 -5.69 -27.85 29.33
C ILE A 166 -5.01 -28.85 30.27
N GLU A 167 -4.11 -28.39 31.14
CA GLU A 167 -3.41 -29.23 32.13
C GLU A 167 -4.37 -29.80 33.19
N ASP A 168 -5.17 -28.94 33.83
CA ASP A 168 -6.09 -29.31 34.92
C ASP A 168 -7.19 -30.24 34.43
N ASN A 169 -7.59 -30.14 33.16
CA ASN A 169 -8.56 -31.04 32.54
C ASN A 169 -7.97 -32.32 31.95
N ALA A 170 -6.66 -32.56 32.12
CA ALA A 170 -5.92 -33.71 31.58
C ALA A 170 -6.05 -33.83 30.05
N MET A 171 -6.03 -32.69 29.34
CA MET A 171 -6.20 -32.58 27.89
C MET A 171 -4.90 -32.33 27.12
N ALA A 172 -3.74 -32.30 27.78
CA ALA A 172 -2.44 -32.13 27.11
C ALA A 172 -2.18 -33.18 26.01
N ASP A 173 -2.42 -34.48 26.28
CA ASP A 173 -2.25 -35.54 25.27
C ASP A 173 -3.23 -35.38 24.08
N ALA A 174 -4.40 -34.78 24.31
CA ALA A 174 -5.38 -34.52 23.27
C ALA A 174 -4.98 -33.31 22.43
N TRP A 175 -4.44 -32.27 23.06
CA TRP A 175 -3.86 -31.10 22.39
C TRP A 175 -2.72 -31.52 21.46
N ASP A 176 -1.76 -32.30 21.96
CA ASP A 176 -0.66 -32.83 21.15
C ASP A 176 -1.14 -33.74 20.01
N ALA A 177 -2.27 -34.42 20.20
CA ALA A 177 -2.88 -35.19 19.12
C ALA A 177 -3.44 -34.28 18.02
N GLN A 178 -4.05 -33.14 18.36
CA GLN A 178 -4.50 -32.15 17.37
C GLN A 178 -3.31 -31.56 16.59
N LEU A 179 -2.27 -31.12 17.30
CA LEU A 179 -1.07 -30.55 16.67
C LEU A 179 -0.35 -31.54 15.75
N ARG A 180 -0.27 -32.81 16.16
CA ARG A 180 0.36 -33.86 15.35
C ARG A 180 -0.47 -34.26 14.13
N GLU A 181 -1.79 -34.22 14.25
CA GLU A 181 -2.69 -34.52 13.13
C GLU A 181 -2.68 -33.41 12.08
N GLU A 182 -2.72 -32.15 12.51
CA GLU A 182 -2.83 -31.00 11.62
C GLU A 182 -1.48 -30.59 11.02
N TYR A 183 -0.43 -30.49 11.84
CA TYR A 183 0.87 -29.96 11.42
C TYR A 183 2.01 -30.97 11.54
N GLY A 184 1.79 -32.12 12.18
CA GLY A 184 2.87 -33.06 12.51
C GLY A 184 3.83 -32.52 13.56
N ILE A 185 3.31 -31.75 14.53
CA ILE A 185 4.08 -31.11 15.61
C ILE A 185 4.03 -31.93 16.90
N ASP A 186 5.14 -31.93 17.64
CA ASP A 186 5.26 -32.53 18.98
C ASP A 186 5.89 -31.52 19.96
N ALA A 187 5.15 -30.43 20.23
CA ALA A 187 5.62 -29.30 21.05
C ALA A 187 5.07 -29.31 22.49
N GLY A 188 4.12 -30.18 22.81
CA GLY A 188 3.44 -30.11 24.10
C GLY A 188 2.64 -28.82 24.24
N LEU A 189 2.67 -28.27 25.44
CA LEU A 189 2.11 -26.96 25.78
C LEU A 189 3.17 -25.85 25.78
N ASP A 190 4.36 -26.08 25.19
CA ASP A 190 5.37 -25.01 25.08
C ASP A 190 5.05 -24.13 23.86
N PRO A 191 4.61 -22.87 24.07
CA PRO A 191 4.23 -22.00 22.96
C PRO A 191 5.43 -21.59 22.10
N LYS A 192 6.65 -21.51 22.66
CA LYS A 192 7.85 -21.17 21.88
C LYS A 192 8.25 -22.33 20.97
N GLU A 193 8.20 -23.56 21.47
CA GLU A 193 8.50 -24.75 20.66
C GLU A 193 7.46 -24.93 19.53
N LEU A 194 6.17 -24.73 19.84
CA LEU A 194 5.08 -24.76 18.85
C LEU A 194 5.31 -23.72 17.75
N ALA A 195 5.55 -22.46 18.13
CA ALA A 195 5.84 -21.39 17.17
C ALA A 195 7.11 -21.68 16.35
N THR A 196 8.15 -22.25 16.97
CA THR A 196 9.40 -22.64 16.28
C THR A 196 9.11 -23.65 15.17
N GLN A 197 8.37 -24.72 15.47
CA GLN A 197 8.05 -25.75 14.49
C GLN A 197 7.17 -25.23 13.35
N LEU A 198 6.21 -24.34 13.64
CA LEU A 198 5.38 -23.69 12.62
C LEU A 198 6.20 -22.77 11.70
N LEU A 199 6.98 -21.86 12.27
CA LEU A 199 7.78 -20.89 11.51
C LEU A 199 8.86 -21.57 10.67
N PHE A 200 9.59 -22.55 11.23
CA PHE A 200 10.55 -23.32 10.44
C PHE A 200 9.88 -24.30 9.46
N GLY A 201 8.65 -24.74 9.71
CA GLY A 201 7.82 -25.42 8.72
C GLY A 201 7.62 -24.58 7.46
N GLU A 202 7.31 -23.29 7.62
CA GLU A 202 7.22 -22.35 6.50
C GLU A 202 8.55 -22.18 5.76
N VAL A 203 9.66 -22.06 6.50
CA VAL A 203 11.01 -22.00 5.93
C VAL A 203 11.32 -23.25 5.12
N THR A 204 11.14 -24.45 5.67
CA THR A 204 11.37 -25.72 4.95
C THR A 204 10.49 -25.86 3.71
N SER A 205 9.26 -25.35 3.76
CA SER A 205 8.31 -25.38 2.63
C SER A 205 8.69 -24.40 1.51
N ARG A 206 9.21 -23.21 1.86
CA ARG A 206 9.30 -22.06 0.92
C ARG A 206 10.70 -21.50 0.71
N ALA A 207 11.71 -21.95 1.44
CA ALA A 207 13.10 -21.57 1.28
C ALA A 207 13.93 -22.67 0.61
N PRO A 208 14.97 -22.32 -0.17
CA PRO A 208 15.85 -23.29 -0.81
C PRO A 208 16.96 -23.79 0.14
N THR A 209 16.60 -24.18 1.36
CA THR A 209 17.55 -24.69 2.38
C THR A 209 16.95 -25.89 3.11
N ALA A 210 17.82 -26.81 3.52
CA ALA A 210 17.49 -27.95 4.39
C ALA A 210 18.17 -27.84 5.76
N GLN A 211 18.81 -26.69 6.04
CA GLN A 211 19.62 -26.49 7.26
C GLN A 211 18.77 -26.55 8.53
N TYR A 212 17.49 -26.21 8.44
CA TYR A 212 16.58 -26.04 9.57
C TYR A 212 15.46 -27.09 9.63
N ASP A 213 15.48 -28.10 8.75
CA ASP A 213 14.42 -29.11 8.67
C ASP A 213 14.21 -29.88 9.98
N ASN A 214 15.23 -29.95 10.84
CA ASN A 214 15.12 -30.60 12.15
C ASN A 214 14.38 -29.75 13.21
N LEU A 215 14.07 -28.50 12.90
CA LEU A 215 13.30 -27.59 13.74
C LEU A 215 11.87 -27.42 13.21
N ALA A 216 11.59 -27.90 12.00
CA ALA A 216 10.33 -27.71 11.31
C ALA A 216 9.28 -28.73 11.75
N ALA A 217 8.02 -28.35 11.59
CA ALA A 217 6.88 -29.26 11.62
C ALA A 217 7.02 -30.35 10.52
N ASP A 218 6.58 -31.58 10.79
CA ASP A 218 6.65 -32.67 9.81
C ASP A 218 5.78 -32.37 8.57
N ASP A 219 4.62 -31.72 8.75
CA ASP A 219 3.82 -31.16 7.65
C ASP A 219 4.16 -29.67 7.43
N ALA A 220 5.28 -29.46 6.75
CA ALA A 220 5.77 -28.13 6.39
C ALA A 220 4.77 -27.33 5.53
N GLN A 221 3.88 -27.99 4.78
CA GLN A 221 2.87 -27.28 3.98
C GLN A 221 1.77 -26.71 4.87
N ALA A 222 1.20 -27.51 5.76
CA ALA A 222 0.18 -27.06 6.71
C ALA A 222 0.72 -25.93 7.60
N ALA A 223 1.96 -26.06 8.09
CA ALA A 223 2.62 -25.01 8.87
C ALA A 223 2.79 -23.69 8.08
N ALA A 224 3.08 -23.77 6.78
CA ALA A 224 3.21 -22.61 5.92
C ALA A 224 1.86 -21.92 5.65
N GLU A 225 0.79 -22.69 5.47
CA GLU A 225 -0.57 -22.18 5.32
C GLU A 225 -1.05 -21.51 6.62
N PHE A 226 -0.76 -22.12 7.78
CA PHE A 226 -0.99 -21.50 9.08
C PHE A 226 -0.25 -20.16 9.25
N CYS A 227 1.00 -20.07 8.82
CA CYS A 227 1.77 -18.82 8.92
C CYS A 227 1.16 -17.68 8.09
N ASP A 228 0.58 -17.97 6.91
CA ASP A 228 -0.12 -16.97 6.10
C ASP A 228 -1.36 -16.43 6.86
N ASP A 229 -2.14 -17.34 7.45
CA ASP A 229 -3.28 -16.99 8.30
C ASP A 229 -2.83 -16.21 9.55
N TRP A 230 -1.72 -16.60 10.17
CA TRP A 230 -1.18 -15.93 11.35
C TRP A 230 -0.78 -14.49 11.06
N GLN A 231 -0.09 -14.25 9.94
CA GLN A 231 0.25 -12.91 9.45
C GLN A 231 -0.99 -12.05 9.16
N GLN A 232 -2.06 -12.69 8.67
CA GLN A 232 -3.30 -12.00 8.35
C GLN A 232 -4.09 -11.61 9.60
N TYR A 233 -4.32 -12.55 10.52
CA TYR A 233 -5.28 -12.39 11.63
C TYR A 233 -4.64 -11.89 12.93
N THR A 234 -3.45 -12.38 13.30
CA THR A 234 -2.75 -12.00 14.55
C THR A 234 -1.28 -11.60 14.28
N PRO A 235 -1.04 -10.56 13.45
CA PRO A 235 0.30 -10.14 13.00
C PRO A 235 1.25 -9.73 14.13
N ALA A 236 0.72 -9.23 15.25
CA ALA A 236 1.50 -8.81 16.41
C ALA A 236 2.15 -10.02 17.10
N ASP A 237 1.37 -11.09 17.30
CA ASP A 237 1.88 -12.34 17.86
C ASP A 237 2.86 -13.02 16.91
N PHE A 238 2.53 -13.08 15.62
CA PHE A 238 3.45 -13.60 14.60
C PHE A 238 4.81 -12.88 14.67
N THR A 239 4.78 -11.55 14.70
CA THR A 239 5.99 -10.71 14.75
C THR A 239 6.77 -10.91 16.05
N ARG A 240 6.08 -11.03 17.20
CA ARG A 240 6.69 -11.31 18.50
C ARG A 240 7.44 -12.63 18.48
N TYR A 241 6.79 -13.74 18.11
CA TYR A 241 7.43 -15.05 18.06
C TYR A 241 8.53 -15.12 17.02
N SER A 242 8.29 -14.57 15.83
CA SER A 242 9.29 -14.50 14.77
C SER A 242 10.59 -13.85 15.26
N ARG A 243 10.51 -12.68 15.91
CA ARG A 243 11.68 -11.99 16.46
C ARG A 243 12.35 -12.76 17.60
N GLU A 244 11.55 -13.29 18.54
CA GLU A 244 12.07 -14.02 19.68
C GLU A 244 12.87 -15.25 19.21
N ILE A 245 12.32 -16.02 18.28
CA ILE A 245 12.93 -17.23 17.74
C ILE A 245 14.11 -16.88 16.85
N GLU A 246 14.00 -15.86 15.99
CA GLU A 246 15.10 -15.41 15.13
C GLU A 246 16.36 -15.03 15.92
N SER A 247 16.23 -14.52 17.15
CA SER A 247 17.39 -14.21 17.99
C SER A 247 18.30 -15.42 18.28
N ASP A 248 17.77 -16.64 18.17
CA ASP A 248 18.49 -17.89 18.36
C ASP A 248 19.14 -18.41 17.04
N TYR A 249 18.83 -17.81 15.88
CA TYR A 249 19.25 -18.30 14.55
C TYR A 249 19.68 -17.18 13.58
N ASP A 250 20.84 -17.32 12.95
CA ASP A 250 21.32 -16.33 11.96
C ASP A 250 20.79 -16.61 10.54
N LEU A 251 19.49 -16.33 10.33
CA LEU A 251 18.85 -16.51 9.02
C LEU A 251 19.33 -15.50 7.97
N THR A 252 19.77 -14.32 8.41
CA THR A 252 20.35 -13.31 7.51
C THR A 252 21.60 -13.87 6.84
N GLU A 253 22.54 -14.41 7.63
CA GLU A 253 23.77 -14.99 7.07
C GLU A 253 23.48 -16.25 6.24
N ALA A 254 22.52 -17.09 6.66
CA ALA A 254 22.14 -18.28 5.89
C ALA A 254 21.63 -17.93 4.47
N VAL A 255 20.86 -16.85 4.33
CA VAL A 255 20.43 -16.35 3.01
C VAL A 255 21.64 -15.89 2.19
N ILE A 256 22.54 -15.10 2.79
CA ILE A 256 23.72 -14.55 2.12
C ILE A 256 24.65 -15.67 1.64
N GLU A 257 24.99 -16.61 2.52
CA GLU A 257 25.86 -17.76 2.21
C GLU A 257 25.25 -18.69 1.16
N SER A 258 23.92 -18.75 1.06
CA SER A 258 23.25 -19.56 0.03
C SER A 258 23.48 -19.04 -1.39
N ASP A 259 23.76 -17.74 -1.54
CA ASP A 259 23.80 -17.00 -2.81
C ASP A 259 22.57 -17.27 -3.71
N GLN A 260 21.41 -17.50 -3.09
CA GLN A 260 20.15 -17.77 -3.77
C GLN A 260 19.11 -16.70 -3.44
N THR A 261 18.47 -16.15 -4.47
CA THR A 261 17.45 -15.08 -4.33
C THR A 261 16.03 -15.61 -4.19
N ARG A 262 15.83 -16.94 -4.26
CA ARG A 262 14.52 -17.60 -4.32
C ARG A 262 14.02 -18.06 -2.95
N TRP A 263 14.32 -17.31 -1.89
CA TRP A 263 13.72 -17.51 -0.58
C TRP A 263 12.32 -16.90 -0.59
N ASN A 264 11.30 -17.75 -0.67
CA ASN A 264 9.91 -17.31 -0.65
C ASN A 264 9.32 -17.25 0.75
N ALA A 265 10.05 -17.78 1.73
CA ALA A 265 9.67 -17.81 3.13
C ALA A 265 9.57 -16.40 3.73
N THR A 266 8.54 -16.18 4.54
CA THR A 266 8.22 -14.92 5.22
C THR A 266 8.14 -15.07 6.74
N ALA A 267 8.41 -16.27 7.27
CA ALA A 267 8.46 -16.56 8.70
C ALA A 267 9.34 -15.58 9.49
N PHE A 268 10.42 -15.07 8.89
CA PHE A 268 11.44 -14.28 9.59
C PHE A 268 11.91 -13.06 8.81
N ARG A 269 12.08 -11.93 9.50
CA ARG A 269 12.53 -10.64 8.93
C ARG A 269 13.98 -10.69 8.43
N GLY A 270 14.84 -11.49 9.05
CA GLY A 270 16.21 -11.70 8.62
C GLY A 270 16.33 -12.30 7.22
N ILE A 271 15.29 -13.00 6.75
CA ILE A 271 15.25 -13.47 5.36
C ILE A 271 15.21 -12.28 4.39
N ASP A 272 14.35 -11.28 4.66
CA ASP A 272 14.35 -10.04 3.87
C ASP A 272 15.68 -9.30 3.98
N THR A 273 16.22 -9.19 5.19
CA THR A 273 17.49 -8.50 5.42
C THR A 273 18.63 -9.13 4.61
N GLY A 274 18.71 -10.47 4.60
CA GLY A 274 19.67 -11.21 3.79
C GLY A 274 19.43 -11.06 2.29
N LEU A 275 18.18 -11.12 1.84
CA LEU A 275 17.84 -10.94 0.43
C LEU A 275 18.13 -9.51 -0.08
N ILE A 276 17.84 -8.47 0.71
CA ILE A 276 18.17 -7.08 0.38
C ILE A 276 19.68 -6.94 0.24
N ARG A 277 20.47 -7.47 1.19
CA ARG A 277 21.94 -7.48 1.11
C ARG A 277 22.43 -8.15 -0.16
N LEU A 278 21.90 -9.32 -0.49
CA LEU A 278 22.29 -10.06 -1.68
C LEU A 278 21.93 -9.31 -2.97
N VAL A 279 20.72 -8.73 -3.06
CA VAL A 279 20.29 -7.89 -4.19
C VAL A 279 21.22 -6.70 -4.36
N MET A 280 21.44 -5.93 -3.29
CA MET A 280 22.28 -4.75 -3.31
C MET A 280 23.74 -5.09 -3.63
N ASP A 281 24.27 -6.21 -3.13
CA ASP A 281 25.61 -6.68 -3.43
C ASP A 281 25.77 -7.06 -4.90
N ARG A 282 24.80 -7.77 -5.49
CA ARG A 282 24.82 -8.10 -6.92
C ARG A 282 24.75 -6.87 -7.81
N LEU A 283 23.92 -5.88 -7.44
CA LEU A 283 23.90 -4.59 -8.12
C LEU A 283 25.23 -3.85 -7.96
N ALA A 284 25.81 -3.85 -6.76
CA ALA A 284 27.06 -3.16 -6.45
C ALA A 284 28.29 -3.75 -7.15
N GLU A 285 28.35 -5.07 -7.29
CA GLU A 285 29.50 -5.82 -7.79
C GLU A 285 29.39 -6.21 -9.27
N GLY A 286 28.18 -6.16 -9.82
CA GLY A 286 27.91 -6.37 -11.24
C GLY A 286 28.77 -5.47 -12.12
N THR A 287 29.30 -6.05 -13.20
CA THR A 287 29.99 -5.23 -14.20
C THR A 287 28.98 -4.35 -14.92
N TYR A 288 29.42 -3.19 -15.41
CA TYR A 288 28.56 -2.27 -16.15
C TYR A 288 27.75 -2.98 -17.25
N ALA A 289 28.37 -3.88 -18.04
CA ALA A 289 27.67 -4.54 -19.14
C ALA A 289 26.60 -5.55 -18.69
N ASP A 290 26.78 -6.18 -17.53
CA ASP A 290 25.93 -7.28 -17.05
C ASP A 290 24.76 -6.78 -16.19
N LEU A 291 24.80 -5.54 -15.70
CA LEU A 291 23.82 -5.02 -14.75
C LEU A 291 22.36 -5.09 -15.21
N PRO A 292 22.01 -4.79 -16.48
CA PRO A 292 20.64 -4.97 -16.93
C PRO A 292 20.16 -6.43 -16.89
N GLU A 293 21.03 -7.39 -17.19
CA GLU A 293 20.71 -8.83 -17.10
C GLU A 293 20.56 -9.27 -15.64
N ILE A 294 21.48 -8.85 -14.77
CA ILE A 294 21.39 -9.07 -13.31
C ILE A 294 20.06 -8.51 -12.77
N ALA A 295 19.69 -7.30 -13.15
CA ALA A 295 18.43 -6.69 -12.74
C ALA A 295 17.23 -7.52 -13.21
N ALA A 296 17.23 -8.00 -14.45
CA ALA A 296 16.16 -8.87 -14.96
C ALA A 296 16.02 -10.17 -14.16
N GLU A 297 17.12 -10.78 -13.71
CA GLU A 297 17.10 -11.97 -12.84
C GLU A 297 16.53 -11.67 -11.44
N LEU A 298 16.85 -10.50 -10.89
CA LEU A 298 16.42 -10.07 -9.55
C LEU A 298 14.97 -9.58 -9.51
N ASN A 299 14.39 -9.20 -10.65
CA ASN A 299 13.05 -8.60 -10.74
C ASN A 299 11.98 -9.43 -10.02
N ARG A 300 11.99 -10.75 -10.21
CA ARG A 300 11.00 -11.63 -9.55
C ARG A 300 11.09 -11.57 -8.03
N THR A 301 12.30 -11.50 -7.48
CA THR A 301 12.52 -11.44 -6.04
C THR A 301 12.04 -10.10 -5.49
N VAL A 302 12.52 -8.98 -6.05
CA VAL A 302 12.15 -7.65 -5.54
C VAL A 302 10.65 -7.36 -5.69
N THR A 303 10.01 -7.76 -6.79
CA THR A 303 8.55 -7.59 -6.97
C THR A 303 7.79 -8.40 -5.92
N LYS A 304 8.15 -9.68 -5.71
CA LYS A 304 7.45 -10.52 -4.73
C LYS A 304 7.64 -10.03 -3.29
N ARG A 305 8.82 -9.52 -2.94
CA ARG A 305 9.10 -9.08 -1.57
C ARG A 305 8.52 -7.71 -1.24
N ARG A 306 8.30 -6.85 -2.23
CA ARG A 306 7.63 -5.56 -2.05
C ARG A 306 6.22 -5.69 -1.46
N ASP A 307 5.53 -6.79 -1.74
CA ASP A 307 4.18 -7.08 -1.23
C ASP A 307 4.19 -8.14 -0.11
N SER A 308 5.35 -8.42 0.49
CA SER A 308 5.47 -9.41 1.58
C SER A 308 4.99 -8.84 2.91
N PHE A 309 4.68 -9.72 3.87
CA PHE A 309 4.24 -9.33 5.22
C PHE A 309 5.11 -8.24 5.86
N TRP A 310 6.44 -8.43 5.88
CA TRP A 310 7.35 -7.48 6.51
C TRP A 310 7.40 -6.12 5.81
N SER A 311 7.18 -6.10 4.49
CA SER A 311 7.10 -4.86 3.72
C SER A 311 5.76 -4.15 3.96
N ASN A 312 4.66 -4.91 4.01
CA ASN A 312 3.32 -4.34 4.23
C ASN A 312 3.14 -3.83 5.68
N GLU A 313 3.89 -4.36 6.63
CA GLU A 313 3.93 -3.89 8.02
C GLU A 313 4.96 -2.76 8.25
N ASP A 314 5.61 -2.24 7.20
CA ASP A 314 6.67 -1.21 7.26
C ASP A 314 7.83 -1.57 8.20
N LEU A 315 8.14 -2.87 8.32
CA LEU A 315 9.27 -3.39 9.10
C LEU A 315 10.52 -3.64 8.23
N VAL A 316 10.34 -3.66 6.91
CA VAL A 316 11.37 -3.78 5.89
C VAL A 316 10.96 -2.92 4.71
N ASP A 317 11.90 -2.20 4.10
CA ASP A 317 11.64 -1.42 2.90
C ASP A 317 12.36 -2.01 1.67
N TRP A 318 11.57 -2.44 0.68
CA TRP A 318 12.04 -2.94 -0.62
C TRP A 318 12.02 -1.89 -1.74
N SER A 319 11.59 -0.66 -1.46
CA SER A 319 11.40 0.40 -2.45
C SER A 319 12.67 0.70 -3.25
N VAL A 320 13.78 0.99 -2.57
CA VAL A 320 15.07 1.31 -3.19
C VAL A 320 15.62 0.16 -4.05
N PRO A 321 15.80 -1.07 -3.55
CA PRO A 321 16.30 -2.17 -4.38
C PRO A 321 15.35 -2.53 -5.53
N ALA A 322 14.02 -2.48 -5.32
CA ALA A 322 13.06 -2.75 -6.37
C ALA A 322 13.13 -1.71 -7.51
N LEU A 323 13.18 -0.43 -7.17
CA LEU A 323 13.23 0.65 -8.15
C LEU A 323 14.61 0.76 -8.85
N ALA A 324 15.70 0.38 -8.17
CA ALA A 324 17.01 0.23 -8.81
C ALA A 324 16.97 -0.88 -9.88
N VAL A 325 16.41 -2.04 -9.54
CA VAL A 325 16.21 -3.16 -10.46
C VAL A 325 15.30 -2.76 -11.62
N GLU A 326 14.18 -2.11 -11.35
CA GLU A 326 13.24 -1.64 -12.38
C GLU A 326 13.94 -0.69 -13.35
N THR A 327 14.65 0.31 -12.85
CA THR A 327 15.37 1.29 -13.67
C THR A 327 16.40 0.61 -14.59
N LEU A 328 17.25 -0.26 -14.04
CA LEU A 328 18.26 -0.97 -14.83
C LEU A 328 17.63 -1.90 -15.88
N ARG A 329 16.51 -2.56 -15.54
CA ARG A 329 15.78 -3.42 -16.47
C ARG A 329 15.16 -2.62 -17.61
N GLN A 330 14.54 -1.47 -17.32
CA GLN A 330 13.97 -0.59 -18.35
C GLN A 330 15.06 0.01 -19.25
N ILE A 331 16.23 0.36 -18.70
CA ILE A 331 17.38 0.77 -19.53
C ILE A 331 17.84 -0.39 -20.42
N GLY A 332 17.84 -1.62 -19.89
CA GLY A 332 18.21 -2.82 -20.64
C GLY A 332 17.31 -3.16 -21.82
N THR A 333 16.08 -2.64 -21.88
CA THR A 333 15.18 -2.82 -23.02
C THR A 333 15.40 -1.80 -24.14
N VAL A 334 16.20 -0.76 -23.91
CA VAL A 334 16.49 0.29 -24.90
C VAL A 334 17.67 -0.12 -25.77
N ASP A 335 17.42 -0.33 -27.06
CA ASP A 335 18.48 -0.47 -28.06
C ASP A 335 18.92 0.91 -28.57
N VAL A 336 19.98 1.45 -27.97
CA VAL A 336 20.56 2.75 -28.35
C VAL A 336 21.30 2.71 -29.70
N ASP A 337 21.63 1.53 -30.22
CA ASP A 337 22.22 1.41 -31.55
C ASP A 337 21.15 1.55 -32.64
N ASP A 338 19.95 1.03 -32.39
CA ASP A 338 18.79 1.24 -33.27
C ASP A 338 18.41 2.73 -33.36
N ALA A 339 18.55 3.49 -32.26
CA ALA A 339 18.29 4.94 -32.24
C ALA A 339 19.13 5.72 -33.27
N LYS A 340 20.34 5.26 -33.61
CA LYS A 340 21.22 5.89 -34.63
C LYS A 340 20.66 5.81 -36.05
N ALA A 341 19.76 4.86 -36.32
CA ALA A 341 19.15 4.66 -37.63
C ALA A 341 17.76 5.31 -37.76
N MET A 342 17.23 5.88 -36.68
CA MET A 342 15.89 6.48 -36.63
C MET A 342 15.91 7.95 -37.06
N GLY A 343 14.83 8.41 -37.70
CA GLY A 343 14.56 9.84 -37.89
C GLY A 343 13.93 10.49 -36.65
N SER A 344 13.84 11.82 -36.66
CA SER A 344 13.22 12.67 -35.62
C SER A 344 11.88 12.12 -35.09
N ARG A 345 10.90 11.91 -35.98
CA ARG A 345 9.56 11.40 -35.63
C ARG A 345 9.56 9.97 -35.12
N GLN A 346 10.51 9.15 -35.56
CA GLN A 346 10.63 7.77 -35.06
C GLN A 346 11.19 7.76 -33.64
N LEU A 347 12.20 8.60 -33.35
CA LEU A 347 12.70 8.80 -31.99
C LEU A 347 11.60 9.32 -31.07
N ALA A 348 10.81 10.30 -31.53
CA ALA A 348 9.65 10.79 -30.80
C ALA A 348 8.66 9.66 -30.47
N GLY A 349 8.26 8.87 -31.47
CA GLY A 349 7.34 7.76 -31.27
C GLY A 349 7.87 6.65 -30.36
N GLN A 350 9.18 6.35 -30.39
CA GLN A 350 9.80 5.42 -29.45
C GLN A 350 9.84 5.95 -28.03
N TYR A 351 10.01 7.27 -27.88
CA TYR A 351 10.00 7.88 -26.57
C TYR A 351 8.59 7.92 -25.97
N THR A 352 7.55 8.22 -26.76
CA THR A 352 6.19 8.54 -26.27
C THR A 352 5.17 7.41 -26.35
N SER A 353 5.49 6.25 -26.94
CA SER A 353 4.55 5.11 -26.97
C SER A 353 4.24 4.59 -25.55
N ASP A 354 3.15 3.84 -25.38
CA ASP A 354 2.75 3.27 -24.07
C ASP A 354 3.91 2.51 -23.37
N ASP A 355 4.69 1.73 -24.13
CA ASP A 355 5.91 1.02 -23.67
C ASP A 355 7.20 1.76 -24.06
N GLY A 356 7.14 3.09 -24.14
CA GLY A 356 8.19 3.95 -24.68
C GLY A 356 9.30 4.29 -23.69
N TRP A 357 10.32 4.98 -24.18
CA TRP A 357 11.52 5.34 -23.39
C TRP A 357 11.23 6.31 -22.25
N TRP A 358 10.09 7.02 -22.26
CA TRP A 358 9.65 7.84 -21.12
C TRP A 358 9.58 7.02 -19.81
N GLN A 359 9.36 5.70 -19.87
CA GLN A 359 9.34 4.83 -18.70
C GLN A 359 10.71 4.73 -18.01
N VAL A 360 11.81 4.89 -18.74
CA VAL A 360 13.16 4.92 -18.15
C VAL A 360 13.31 6.15 -17.25
N ASP A 361 12.81 7.27 -17.73
CA ASP A 361 12.82 8.54 -17.00
C ASP A 361 11.91 8.49 -15.76
N ALA A 362 10.71 7.90 -15.90
CA ALA A 362 9.80 7.66 -14.77
C ALA A 362 10.43 6.73 -13.71
N ALA A 363 11.02 5.61 -14.14
CA ALA A 363 11.67 4.65 -13.24
C ALA A 363 12.84 5.29 -12.48
N TYR A 364 13.70 6.04 -13.18
CA TYR A 364 14.81 6.74 -12.53
C TYR A 364 14.33 7.81 -11.55
N ARG A 365 13.30 8.60 -11.88
CA ARG A 365 12.70 9.56 -10.95
C ARG A 365 12.17 8.88 -9.69
N ARG A 366 11.38 7.82 -9.82
CA ARG A 366 10.87 7.05 -8.68
C ARG A 366 12.00 6.47 -7.85
N TYR A 367 13.07 5.97 -8.48
CA TYR A 367 14.26 5.51 -7.77
C TYR A 367 14.92 6.62 -6.94
N ILE A 368 15.12 7.81 -7.52
CA ILE A 368 15.67 8.94 -6.78
C ILE A 368 14.76 9.33 -5.61
N ASP A 369 13.45 9.43 -5.83
CA ASP A 369 12.45 9.69 -4.78
C ASP A 369 12.55 8.69 -3.63
N ALA A 370 12.57 7.39 -3.94
CA ALA A 370 12.73 6.34 -2.93
C ALA A 370 14.05 6.45 -2.16
N THR A 371 15.17 6.79 -2.83
CA THR A 371 16.45 7.01 -2.10
C THR A 371 16.42 8.24 -1.19
N GLN A 372 15.56 9.23 -1.46
CA GLN A 372 15.43 10.41 -0.59
C GLN A 372 14.50 10.14 0.59
N LYS A 373 13.45 9.33 0.40
CA LYS A 373 12.47 8.96 1.43
C LYS A 373 12.89 7.75 2.28
N ALA A 374 13.88 6.98 1.84
CA ALA A 374 14.37 5.81 2.54
C ALA A 374 14.78 6.13 3.98
N THR A 375 14.09 5.49 4.93
CA THR A 375 14.42 5.55 6.37
C THR A 375 15.31 4.38 6.80
N PHE A 376 15.32 3.29 6.02
CA PHE A 376 16.13 2.11 6.28
C PHE A 376 17.53 2.24 5.64
N PRO A 377 18.60 1.84 6.35
CA PRO A 377 19.94 1.84 5.76
C PRO A 377 20.11 0.69 4.76
N TYR A 378 20.64 0.99 3.58
CA TYR A 378 20.95 -0.03 2.58
C TYR A 378 22.46 -0.28 2.44
N PRO A 379 22.91 -1.55 2.37
CA PRO A 379 24.30 -1.88 2.14
C PRO A 379 24.74 -1.41 0.74
N LYS A 380 25.94 -0.82 0.65
CA LYS A 380 26.55 -0.35 -0.61
C LYS A 380 25.66 0.61 -1.43
N GLU A 381 24.68 1.27 -0.80
CA GLU A 381 23.71 2.15 -1.48
C GLU A 381 24.36 3.18 -2.40
N ALA A 382 25.38 3.90 -1.91
CA ALA A 382 26.10 4.90 -2.70
C ALA A 382 26.79 4.31 -3.96
N THR A 383 27.17 3.03 -3.93
CA THR A 383 27.73 2.33 -5.10
C THR A 383 26.63 1.94 -6.08
N VAL A 384 25.53 1.37 -5.59
CA VAL A 384 24.37 1.04 -6.42
C VAL A 384 23.81 2.30 -7.08
N LYS A 385 23.61 3.38 -6.33
CA LYS A 385 23.17 4.68 -6.84
C LYS A 385 24.09 5.20 -7.95
N ARG A 386 25.40 5.09 -7.77
CA ARG A 386 26.37 5.47 -8.80
C ARG A 386 26.23 4.62 -10.06
N GLN A 387 26.02 3.30 -9.94
CA GLN A 387 25.82 2.42 -11.10
C GLN A 387 24.52 2.71 -11.84
N VAL A 388 23.40 2.82 -11.12
CA VAL A 388 22.09 3.16 -11.71
C VAL A 388 22.17 4.50 -12.45
N THR A 389 22.75 5.52 -11.80
CA THR A 389 22.94 6.84 -12.41
C THR A 389 23.86 6.81 -13.62
N ASN A 390 24.95 6.04 -13.61
CA ASN A 390 25.82 5.88 -14.79
C ASN A 390 25.09 5.26 -15.97
N HIS A 391 24.24 4.26 -15.72
CA HIS A 391 23.42 3.64 -16.76
C HIS A 391 22.38 4.59 -17.32
N TYR A 392 21.72 5.35 -16.45
CA TYR A 392 20.78 6.39 -16.86
C TYR A 392 21.47 7.49 -17.69
N MET A 393 22.66 7.94 -17.30
CA MET A 393 23.46 8.89 -18.08
C MET A 393 23.83 8.33 -19.46
N ALA A 394 24.16 7.04 -19.56
CA ALA A 394 24.46 6.41 -20.85
C ALA A 394 23.22 6.27 -21.73
N PHE A 395 22.04 5.99 -21.15
CA PHE A 395 20.77 6.04 -21.85
C PHE A 395 20.52 7.44 -22.43
N LEU A 396 20.60 8.49 -21.61
CA LEU A 396 20.43 9.87 -22.05
C LEU A 396 21.41 10.23 -23.18
N GLN A 397 22.66 9.79 -23.09
CA GLN A 397 23.64 10.01 -24.14
C GLN A 397 23.31 9.25 -25.43
N GLY A 398 22.91 7.98 -25.31
CA GLY A 398 22.59 7.09 -26.41
C GLY A 398 21.40 7.57 -27.24
N VAL A 399 20.36 8.12 -26.60
CA VAL A 399 19.16 8.62 -27.31
C VAL A 399 19.32 10.06 -27.82
N ASN A 400 20.02 10.92 -27.08
CA ASN A 400 20.11 12.34 -27.41
C ASN A 400 21.27 12.68 -28.37
N ARG A 401 22.29 11.81 -28.52
CA ARG A 401 23.35 12.03 -29.50
C ARG A 401 22.84 11.90 -30.94
N PRO A 402 22.12 10.82 -31.34
CA PRO A 402 21.52 10.71 -32.66
C PRO A 402 20.52 11.84 -32.94
N LEU A 403 19.69 12.19 -31.95
CA LEU A 403 18.74 13.29 -32.08
C LEU A 403 19.43 14.59 -32.48
N ALA A 404 20.51 14.98 -31.78
CA ALA A 404 21.22 16.22 -32.08
C ALA A 404 21.76 16.26 -33.52
N GLU A 405 22.22 15.11 -34.05
CA GLU A 405 22.70 15.02 -35.44
C GLU A 405 21.58 15.23 -36.48
N ILE A 406 20.34 14.86 -36.14
CA ILE A 406 19.18 14.97 -37.04
C ILE A 406 18.57 16.38 -37.01
N LEU A 407 18.56 17.05 -35.86
CA LEU A 407 17.82 18.30 -35.67
C LEU A 407 18.30 19.46 -36.55
N SER A 408 19.55 19.47 -37.00
CA SER A 408 20.04 20.45 -37.98
C SER A 408 19.31 20.38 -39.32
N ASP A 409 18.89 19.18 -39.74
CA ASP A 409 18.16 18.97 -41.00
C ASP A 409 16.64 18.95 -40.81
N ASP A 410 16.18 18.29 -39.74
CA ASP A 410 14.77 18.18 -39.37
C ASP A 410 14.58 18.44 -37.87
N PRO A 411 14.29 19.69 -37.48
CA PRO A 411 14.10 20.05 -36.08
C PRO A 411 12.74 19.57 -35.52
N THR A 412 11.86 19.02 -36.36
CA THR A 412 10.49 18.68 -35.97
C THR A 412 10.40 17.24 -35.42
N LEU A 413 10.08 17.10 -34.13
CA LEU A 413 9.79 15.80 -33.53
C LEU A 413 8.34 15.34 -33.73
N GLY A 414 7.44 16.27 -34.02
CA GLY A 414 6.00 16.04 -34.11
C GLY A 414 5.26 17.30 -34.57
N THR A 415 4.13 17.59 -33.94
CA THR A 415 3.44 18.88 -34.05
C THR A 415 4.28 19.96 -33.35
N PRO A 416 4.66 21.06 -34.02
CA PRO A 416 5.36 22.16 -33.35
C PRO A 416 4.51 22.78 -32.24
N GLN A 417 5.13 23.12 -31.11
CA GLN A 417 4.45 23.79 -29.99
C GLN A 417 3.81 25.12 -30.38
N THR A 418 4.34 25.80 -31.41
CA THR A 418 3.76 27.02 -31.99
C THR A 418 2.37 26.81 -32.61
N SER A 419 1.98 25.56 -32.87
CA SER A 419 0.62 25.19 -33.31
C SER A 419 -0.33 24.95 -32.14
N PHE A 420 0.14 25.02 -30.89
CA PHE A 420 -0.64 24.69 -29.69
C PHE A 420 -1.97 25.46 -29.63
N TYR A 421 -1.90 26.78 -29.82
CA TYR A 421 -3.08 27.64 -29.70
C TYR A 421 -4.16 27.26 -30.72
N GLU A 422 -3.77 26.93 -31.95
CA GLU A 422 -4.72 26.57 -33.01
C GLU A 422 -5.30 25.16 -32.85
N GLU A 423 -4.52 24.22 -32.30
CA GLU A 423 -4.89 22.81 -32.20
C GLU A 423 -5.60 22.45 -30.89
N PHE A 424 -5.24 23.09 -29.76
CA PHE A 424 -5.68 22.66 -28.43
C PHE A 424 -6.40 23.73 -27.61
N ALA A 425 -6.14 25.03 -27.87
CA ALA A 425 -6.72 26.13 -27.10
C ALA A 425 -8.14 26.48 -27.60
N GLU A 426 -9.14 25.90 -26.94
CA GLU A 426 -10.55 26.24 -27.15
C GLU A 426 -10.97 27.37 -26.19
N VAL A 427 -11.59 28.42 -26.73
CA VAL A 427 -12.12 29.56 -25.96
C VAL A 427 -13.61 29.33 -25.70
N ASP A 428 -13.90 28.22 -25.04
CA ASP A 428 -15.27 27.83 -24.69
C ASP A 428 -15.44 27.82 -23.17
N ASP A 429 -16.59 28.31 -22.71
CA ASP A 429 -17.00 28.25 -21.30
C ASP A 429 -16.90 26.80 -20.82
N GLY A 430 -16.28 26.58 -19.64
CA GLY A 430 -16.00 25.23 -19.13
C GLY A 430 -14.68 24.60 -19.60
N THR A 431 -13.83 25.34 -20.34
CA THR A 431 -12.48 24.89 -20.71
C THR A 431 -11.39 25.51 -19.82
N ALA A 432 -10.50 24.68 -19.28
CA ALA A 432 -9.31 25.10 -18.54
C ALA A 432 -8.02 24.59 -19.21
N ILE A 433 -7.08 25.49 -19.48
CA ILE A 433 -5.73 25.16 -19.97
C ILE A 433 -4.76 25.29 -18.80
N ILE A 434 -4.11 24.20 -18.40
CA ILE A 434 -3.14 24.16 -17.31
C ILE A 434 -1.74 24.09 -17.92
N ILE A 435 -0.96 25.16 -17.78
CA ILE A 435 0.41 25.25 -18.28
C ILE A 435 1.38 25.09 -17.10
N CYS A 436 2.11 23.98 -17.08
CA CYS A 436 3.07 23.67 -16.04
C CYS A 436 4.49 23.93 -16.55
N ASP A 437 5.21 24.88 -15.95
CA ASP A 437 6.57 25.29 -16.29
C ASP A 437 7.56 24.15 -16.01
N GLY A 438 8.02 23.47 -17.07
CA GLY A 438 8.92 22.32 -16.95
C GLY A 438 8.27 20.93 -16.82
N LEU A 439 6.99 20.73 -17.18
CA LEU A 439 6.35 19.41 -17.13
C LEU A 439 6.87 18.46 -18.22
N ARG A 440 7.55 17.39 -17.81
CA ARG A 440 8.02 16.31 -18.69
C ARG A 440 6.89 15.37 -19.10
N TYR A 441 7.05 14.74 -20.27
CA TYR A 441 6.10 13.73 -20.78
C TYR A 441 5.79 12.61 -19.76
N GLU A 442 6.80 12.09 -19.05
CA GLU A 442 6.59 11.02 -18.05
C GLU A 442 5.72 11.46 -16.85
N LEU A 443 5.77 12.75 -16.48
CA LEU A 443 4.93 13.29 -15.42
C LEU A 443 3.47 13.41 -15.90
N ALA A 444 3.27 13.79 -17.17
CA ALA A 444 1.94 13.79 -17.76
C ALA A 444 1.37 12.37 -17.93
N GLU A 445 2.19 11.37 -18.20
CA GLU A 445 1.77 9.95 -18.13
C GLU A 445 1.32 9.58 -16.72
N ALA A 446 2.03 10.02 -15.67
CA ALA A 446 1.60 9.80 -14.29
C ALA A 446 0.24 10.48 -13.99
N ILE A 447 0.04 11.73 -14.43
CA ILE A 447 -1.25 12.44 -14.32
C ILE A 447 -2.36 11.68 -15.09
N ARG A 448 -2.07 11.23 -16.31
CA ARG A 448 -3.00 10.47 -17.16
C ARG A 448 -3.42 9.17 -16.48
N GLU A 449 -2.46 8.39 -15.97
CA GLU A 449 -2.72 7.14 -15.25
C GLU A 449 -3.57 7.38 -14.02
N ASN A 450 -3.26 8.41 -13.23
CA ASN A 450 -3.99 8.71 -12.00
C ASN A 450 -5.43 9.16 -12.28
N LEU A 451 -5.65 10.02 -13.27
CA LEU A 451 -7.00 10.42 -13.72
C LEU A 451 -7.77 9.24 -14.34
N GLY A 452 -7.09 8.38 -15.09
CA GLY A 452 -7.67 7.21 -15.76
C GLY A 452 -8.11 6.08 -14.82
N ARG A 453 -7.71 6.10 -13.54
CA ARG A 453 -8.28 5.20 -12.52
C ARG A 453 -9.75 5.54 -12.20
N ARG A 454 -10.25 6.68 -12.65
CA ARG A 454 -11.62 7.13 -12.46
C ARG A 454 -12.41 6.97 -13.75
N THR A 455 -13.69 6.64 -13.63
CA THR A 455 -14.57 6.31 -14.79
C THR A 455 -15.19 7.53 -15.45
N ASP A 456 -15.09 8.70 -14.83
CA ASP A 456 -15.70 9.97 -15.21
C ASP A 456 -14.80 10.84 -16.12
N PHE A 457 -13.56 10.42 -16.35
CA PHE A 457 -12.61 11.13 -17.20
C PHE A 457 -12.26 10.32 -18.44
N GLU A 458 -12.29 10.98 -19.60
CA GLU A 458 -11.67 10.49 -20.83
C GLU A 458 -10.37 11.26 -21.07
N GLN A 459 -9.27 10.57 -21.33
CA GLN A 459 -7.94 11.19 -21.52
C GLN A 459 -7.36 10.86 -22.90
N ASP A 460 -6.75 11.87 -23.53
CA ASP A 460 -5.94 11.74 -24.74
C ASP A 460 -4.61 12.48 -24.52
N LEU A 461 -3.50 11.75 -24.53
CA LEU A 461 -2.16 12.31 -24.36
C LEU A 461 -1.43 12.32 -25.70
N SER A 462 -0.97 13.50 -26.08
CA SER A 462 -0.10 13.71 -27.23
C SER A 462 1.21 14.37 -26.80
N ALA A 463 2.23 14.31 -27.65
CA ALA A 463 3.46 15.06 -27.48
C ALA A 463 3.57 16.14 -28.57
N VAL A 464 3.97 17.34 -28.17
CA VAL A 464 4.32 18.42 -29.10
C VAL A 464 5.83 18.69 -29.02
N SER A 465 6.39 19.19 -30.11
CA SER A 465 7.79 19.54 -30.24
C SER A 465 7.99 20.95 -29.69
N ALA A 466 8.63 21.08 -28.53
CA ALA A 466 8.88 22.35 -27.87
C ALA A 466 9.58 23.35 -28.81
N ALA A 467 9.24 24.63 -28.65
CA ALA A 467 9.91 25.71 -29.36
C ALA A 467 11.38 25.82 -28.92
N LEU A 468 12.23 26.33 -29.82
CA LEU A 468 13.67 26.47 -29.59
C LEU A 468 14.07 27.94 -29.41
N PRO A 469 14.99 28.26 -28.47
CA PRO A 469 15.49 27.38 -27.42
C PRO A 469 14.37 26.97 -26.43
N SER A 470 14.46 25.79 -25.83
CA SER A 470 13.45 25.23 -24.92
C SER A 470 13.49 25.88 -23.52
N ILE A 471 13.38 27.21 -23.48
CA ILE A 471 13.32 28.04 -22.28
C ILE A 471 11.91 28.58 -22.07
N THR A 472 11.61 28.93 -20.82
CA THR A 472 10.31 29.45 -20.37
C THR A 472 9.81 30.60 -21.24
N GLU A 473 10.65 31.59 -21.56
CA GLU A 473 10.21 32.77 -22.33
C GLU A 473 9.70 32.40 -23.72
N VAL A 474 10.36 31.44 -24.38
CA VAL A 474 10.04 31.00 -25.74
C VAL A 474 8.86 30.04 -25.72
N GLY A 475 8.86 29.07 -24.81
CA GLY A 475 7.79 28.09 -24.68
C GLY A 475 6.47 28.75 -24.27
N MET A 476 6.48 29.67 -23.29
CA MET A 476 5.27 30.41 -22.92
C MET A 476 4.75 31.29 -24.06
N ALA A 477 5.64 31.91 -24.85
CA ALA A 477 5.23 32.69 -26.02
C ALA A 477 4.65 31.81 -27.14
N ALA A 478 5.11 30.57 -27.29
CA ALA A 478 4.58 29.59 -28.25
C ALA A 478 3.12 29.18 -27.96
N HIS A 479 2.65 29.33 -26.71
CA HIS A 479 1.25 29.06 -26.34
C HIS A 479 0.30 30.23 -26.65
N LEU A 480 0.83 31.41 -26.99
CA LEU A 480 0.02 32.60 -27.23
C LEU A 480 -0.60 32.57 -28.63
N PRO A 481 -1.75 33.25 -28.84
CA PRO A 481 -2.26 33.46 -30.18
C PRO A 481 -1.26 34.23 -31.05
N GLY A 482 -1.10 33.79 -32.31
CA GLY A 482 -0.30 34.47 -33.32
C GLY A 482 1.10 33.88 -33.52
N GLU A 483 1.89 34.52 -34.37
CA GLU A 483 3.20 34.01 -34.81
C GLU A 483 4.30 34.27 -33.77
N LEU A 484 5.00 33.22 -33.31
CA LEU A 484 6.16 33.34 -32.43
C LEU A 484 7.35 33.88 -33.22
N GLY A 485 8.00 34.93 -32.73
CA GLY A 485 9.18 35.51 -33.37
C GLY A 485 10.38 35.62 -32.42
N LEU A 486 11.59 35.49 -32.97
CA LEU A 486 12.84 35.62 -32.25
C LEU A 486 13.80 36.59 -32.97
N SER A 487 14.42 37.49 -32.20
CA SER A 487 15.45 38.41 -32.70
C SER A 487 16.53 38.63 -31.64
N LEU A 488 17.62 39.28 -32.04
CA LEU A 488 18.66 39.75 -31.12
C LEU A 488 18.60 41.28 -31.02
N ASP A 489 18.61 41.79 -29.79
CA ASP A 489 18.75 43.23 -29.51
C ASP A 489 19.65 43.42 -28.29
N ASP A 490 20.61 44.35 -28.36
CA ASP A 490 21.57 44.67 -27.29
C ASP A 490 22.20 43.45 -26.57
N ASP A 491 22.65 42.44 -27.34
CA ASP A 491 23.21 41.17 -26.87
C ASP A 491 22.23 40.28 -26.05
N GLU A 492 20.93 40.49 -26.18
CA GLU A 492 19.86 39.70 -25.56
C GLU A 492 18.96 39.04 -26.62
N LEU A 493 18.37 37.90 -26.26
CA LEU A 493 17.38 37.20 -27.09
C LEU A 493 16.00 37.82 -26.81
N VAL A 494 15.42 38.45 -27.82
CA VAL A 494 14.09 39.06 -27.75
C VAL A 494 13.06 38.09 -28.29
N VAL A 495 12.02 37.82 -27.50
CA VAL A 495 10.91 36.93 -27.85
C VAL A 495 9.67 37.78 -28.13
N THR A 496 8.99 37.50 -29.25
CA THR A 496 7.81 38.26 -29.68
C THR A 496 6.63 37.35 -30.02
N SER A 497 5.42 37.87 -29.89
CA SER A 497 4.19 37.29 -30.45
C SER A 497 3.59 38.28 -31.44
N SER A 498 3.52 37.91 -32.72
CA SER A 498 3.08 38.78 -33.82
C SER A 498 3.82 40.12 -33.88
N GLY A 499 5.11 40.12 -33.55
CA GLY A 499 5.99 41.30 -33.55
C GLY A 499 5.90 42.19 -32.30
N GLU A 500 5.05 41.85 -31.32
CA GLU A 500 5.02 42.51 -30.01
C GLU A 500 5.90 41.74 -29.02
N GLU A 501 6.77 42.45 -28.30
CA GLU A 501 7.72 41.86 -27.35
C GLU A 501 7.02 41.27 -26.12
N MET A 502 7.34 40.03 -25.78
CA MET A 502 6.78 39.28 -24.65
C MET A 502 7.73 39.30 -23.44
N ALA A 503 8.12 40.51 -23.01
CA ALA A 503 9.18 40.74 -22.02
C ALA A 503 8.90 40.11 -20.64
N GLY A 504 7.64 39.87 -20.27
CA GLY A 504 7.29 39.32 -18.97
C GLY A 504 5.90 38.71 -18.91
N LYS A 505 5.52 38.32 -17.68
CA LYS A 505 4.20 37.71 -17.41
C LYS A 505 3.05 38.65 -17.79
N ALA A 506 3.20 39.96 -17.59
CA ALA A 506 2.13 40.94 -17.80
C ALA A 506 1.65 40.99 -19.26
N GLU A 507 2.59 41.02 -20.21
CA GLU A 507 2.31 41.05 -21.64
C GLU A 507 1.61 39.76 -22.10
N ARG A 508 2.03 38.61 -21.56
CA ARG A 508 1.39 37.30 -21.82
C ARG A 508 -0.03 37.23 -21.28
N VAL A 509 -0.27 37.73 -20.07
CA VAL A 509 -1.61 37.82 -19.48
C VAL A 509 -2.51 38.75 -20.30
N GLU A 510 -2.01 39.91 -20.74
CA GLU A 510 -2.77 40.84 -21.59
C GLU A 510 -3.18 40.17 -22.90
N ARG A 511 -2.25 39.44 -23.53
CA ARG A 511 -2.49 38.71 -24.78
C ARG A 511 -3.56 37.63 -24.65
N LEU A 512 -3.50 36.81 -23.60
CA LEU A 512 -4.50 35.76 -23.33
C LEU A 512 -5.85 36.35 -22.92
N SER A 513 -5.85 37.42 -22.11
CA SER A 513 -7.07 38.14 -21.74
C SER A 513 -7.76 38.75 -22.96
N ALA A 514 -7.01 39.33 -23.89
CA ALA A 514 -7.53 39.83 -25.15
C ALA A 514 -8.10 38.72 -26.05
N ALA A 515 -7.64 37.48 -25.87
CA ALA A 515 -8.16 36.30 -26.55
C ALA A 515 -9.39 35.68 -25.86
N GLY A 516 -9.79 36.16 -24.68
CA GLY A 516 -10.98 35.71 -23.96
C GLY A 516 -10.72 34.79 -22.77
N PHE A 517 -9.46 34.56 -22.40
CA PHE A 517 -9.12 33.75 -21.23
C PHE A 517 -9.01 34.58 -19.95
N GLU A 518 -9.51 34.04 -18.85
CA GLU A 518 -9.07 34.43 -17.52
C GLU A 518 -7.74 33.74 -17.19
N VAL A 519 -6.75 34.47 -16.69
CA VAL A 519 -5.44 33.91 -16.35
C VAL A 519 -5.24 33.95 -14.84
N VAL A 520 -4.96 32.79 -14.24
CA VAL A 520 -4.74 32.62 -12.80
C VAL A 520 -3.51 31.76 -12.53
N ASP A 521 -2.95 31.87 -11.32
CA ASP A 521 -1.93 30.93 -10.85
C ASP A 521 -2.60 29.70 -10.18
N MET A 522 -1.96 28.53 -10.27
CA MET A 522 -2.48 27.28 -9.70
C MET A 522 -2.71 27.39 -8.18
N ASP A 523 -1.81 28.09 -7.47
CA ASP A 523 -1.95 28.36 -6.04
C ASP A 523 -3.24 29.13 -5.72
N GLU A 524 -3.63 30.09 -6.57
CA GLU A 524 -4.87 30.87 -6.41
C GLU A 524 -6.11 29.97 -6.52
N VAL A 525 -6.09 28.99 -7.44
CA VAL A 525 -7.17 27.99 -7.56
C VAL A 525 -7.22 27.08 -6.33
N GLY A 526 -6.07 26.82 -5.70
CA GLY A 526 -5.98 26.06 -4.45
C GLY A 526 -6.50 26.83 -3.22
N ASP A 527 -6.24 28.14 -3.15
CA ASP A 527 -6.53 28.98 -1.98
C ASP A 527 -8.00 29.42 -1.87
N ILE A 528 -8.72 29.52 -2.99
CA ILE A 528 -10.15 29.90 -3.02
C ILE A 528 -11.01 28.75 -2.46
N SER A 529 -12.09 29.02 -1.74
CA SER A 529 -12.97 27.92 -1.30
C SER A 529 -13.74 27.32 -2.48
N LEU A 530 -14.14 26.05 -2.40
CA LEU A 530 -14.94 25.46 -3.48
C LEU A 530 -16.27 26.20 -3.65
N GLU A 531 -16.91 26.61 -2.55
CA GLU A 531 -18.14 27.41 -2.56
C GLU A 531 -17.95 28.66 -3.45
N GLU A 532 -16.93 29.46 -3.17
CA GLU A 532 -16.60 30.65 -3.97
C GLU A 532 -16.27 30.32 -5.43
N LEU A 533 -15.60 29.19 -5.70
CA LEU A 533 -15.28 28.75 -7.06
C LEU A 533 -16.53 28.35 -7.85
N THR A 534 -17.56 27.81 -7.17
CA THR A 534 -18.84 27.36 -7.76
C THR A 534 -19.90 28.46 -7.86
N GLU A 535 -19.69 29.62 -7.21
CA GLU A 535 -20.66 30.75 -7.25
C GLU A 535 -20.80 31.41 -8.62
N SER A 536 -19.82 31.21 -9.51
CA SER A 536 -19.76 31.82 -10.84
C SER A 536 -19.78 30.77 -11.94
N ASP A 537 -20.41 31.09 -13.07
CA ASP A 537 -20.38 30.24 -14.26
C ASP A 537 -18.91 30.07 -14.74
N PRO A 538 -18.54 28.87 -15.22
CA PRO A 538 -17.17 28.61 -15.67
C PRO A 538 -16.84 29.43 -16.91
N VAL A 539 -15.70 30.13 -16.86
CA VAL A 539 -15.16 30.92 -17.99
C VAL A 539 -13.93 30.22 -18.58
N PRO A 540 -13.56 30.48 -19.84
CA PRO A 540 -12.32 29.96 -20.41
C PRO A 540 -11.14 30.42 -19.54
N ARG A 541 -10.35 29.48 -19.03
CA ARG A 541 -9.31 29.79 -18.04
C ARG A 541 -7.95 29.22 -18.43
N VAL A 542 -6.89 29.98 -18.19
CA VAL A 542 -5.50 29.52 -18.23
C VAL A 542 -4.97 29.52 -16.80
N VAL A 543 -4.49 28.37 -16.34
CA VAL A 543 -3.91 28.15 -15.01
C VAL A 543 -2.42 27.91 -15.16
N TYR A 544 -1.60 28.77 -14.58
CA TYR A 544 -0.13 28.63 -14.61
C TYR A 544 0.40 27.97 -13.34
N SER A 545 1.31 27.01 -13.51
CA SER A 545 2.14 26.48 -12.42
C SER A 545 3.61 26.69 -12.75
N GLY A 546 4.35 27.30 -11.82
CA GLY A 546 5.81 27.49 -11.93
C GLY A 546 6.61 26.54 -11.02
N THR A 547 5.98 25.51 -10.45
CA THR A 547 6.55 24.76 -9.33
C THR A 547 7.79 23.95 -9.70
N ILE A 548 7.74 23.23 -10.82
CA ILE A 548 8.83 22.34 -11.23
C ILE A 548 10.10 23.15 -11.54
N ASP A 549 10.01 24.19 -12.37
CA ASP A 549 11.17 24.99 -12.74
C ASP A 549 11.77 25.74 -11.53
N LYS A 550 10.93 26.33 -10.67
CA LYS A 550 11.39 26.94 -9.41
C LYS A 550 12.16 25.94 -8.53
N LEU A 551 11.69 24.70 -8.41
CA LEU A 551 12.39 23.65 -7.66
C LEU A 551 13.73 23.31 -8.31
N GLY A 552 13.76 23.11 -9.63
CA GLY A 552 14.96 22.78 -10.40
C GLY A 552 16.04 23.86 -10.36
N GLU A 553 15.65 25.15 -10.36
CA GLU A 553 16.60 26.26 -10.26
C GLU A 553 17.10 26.53 -8.84
N SER A 554 16.25 26.30 -7.82
CA SER A 554 16.54 26.68 -6.43
C SER A 554 17.27 25.58 -5.63
N LEU A 555 17.02 24.32 -5.94
CA LEU A 555 17.54 23.17 -5.22
C LEU A 555 18.37 22.31 -6.19
N ASP A 556 19.70 22.42 -6.08
CA ASP A 556 20.64 21.69 -6.94
C ASP A 556 21.03 20.31 -6.36
N ASP A 557 20.02 19.49 -6.08
CA ASP A 557 20.18 18.16 -5.50
C ASP A 557 19.01 17.20 -5.79
N ASP A 558 19.13 15.97 -5.27
CA ASP A 558 18.12 14.91 -5.44
C ASP A 558 16.80 15.21 -4.69
N ALA A 559 16.83 16.08 -3.66
CA ALA A 559 15.65 16.43 -2.89
C ALA A 559 14.70 17.33 -3.68
N ALA A 560 15.24 18.19 -4.56
CA ALA A 560 14.47 18.95 -5.54
C ALA A 560 13.67 18.03 -6.46
N PHE A 561 14.35 17.03 -7.02
CA PHE A 561 13.79 16.13 -8.01
C PHE A 561 12.76 15.18 -7.40
N SER A 562 12.96 14.75 -6.15
CA SER A 562 11.97 14.02 -5.37
C SER A 562 10.66 14.83 -5.19
N GLN A 563 10.75 16.13 -4.92
CA GLN A 563 9.57 17.00 -4.77
C GLN A 563 8.79 17.23 -6.07
N VAL A 564 9.36 16.98 -7.25
CA VAL A 564 8.61 17.07 -8.52
C VAL A 564 7.44 16.07 -8.56
N ALA A 565 7.57 14.93 -7.86
CA ALA A 565 6.53 13.92 -7.80
C ALA A 565 5.23 14.44 -7.16
N SER A 566 5.31 15.26 -6.11
CA SER A 566 4.11 15.81 -5.45
C SER A 566 3.37 16.81 -6.33
N HIS A 567 4.02 17.38 -7.35
CA HIS A 567 3.35 18.30 -8.26
C HIS A 567 2.33 17.61 -9.16
N VAL A 568 2.48 16.31 -9.43
CA VAL A 568 1.47 15.50 -10.13
C VAL A 568 0.14 15.54 -9.37
N ASP A 569 0.18 15.37 -8.05
CA ASP A 569 -1.00 15.41 -7.19
C ASP A 569 -1.63 16.82 -7.15
N ASP A 570 -0.82 17.88 -7.23
CA ASP A 570 -1.31 19.26 -7.27
C ASP A 570 -2.10 19.56 -8.56
N VAL A 571 -1.60 19.07 -9.70
CA VAL A 571 -2.29 19.22 -10.99
C VAL A 571 -3.62 18.48 -10.96
N GLU A 572 -3.64 17.24 -10.45
CA GLU A 572 -4.88 16.47 -10.31
C GLU A 572 -5.90 17.14 -9.40
N ARG A 573 -5.45 17.62 -8.24
CA ARG A 573 -6.30 18.37 -7.31
C ARG A 573 -6.89 19.61 -7.98
N THR A 574 -6.10 20.30 -8.80
CA THR A 574 -6.55 21.46 -9.57
C THR A 574 -7.61 21.09 -10.61
N VAL A 575 -7.39 20.02 -11.38
CA VAL A 575 -8.38 19.48 -12.35
C VAL A 575 -9.69 19.15 -11.64
N GLN A 576 -9.64 18.48 -10.49
CA GLN A 576 -10.85 18.10 -9.76
C GLN A 576 -11.62 19.30 -9.20
N ARG A 577 -10.91 20.29 -8.63
CA ARG A 577 -11.55 21.49 -8.10
C ARG A 577 -12.24 22.30 -9.19
N LEU A 578 -11.59 22.46 -10.33
CA LEU A 578 -12.20 23.10 -11.49
C LEU A 578 -13.36 22.28 -12.05
N LYS A 579 -13.26 20.95 -12.07
CA LYS A 579 -14.39 20.09 -12.45
C LYS A 579 -15.62 20.38 -11.58
N GLN A 580 -15.44 20.48 -10.27
CA GLN A 580 -16.51 20.83 -9.33
C GLN A 580 -17.11 22.21 -9.59
N ALA A 581 -16.32 23.14 -10.11
CA ALA A 581 -16.78 24.45 -10.59
C ALA A 581 -17.41 24.44 -11.99
N GLY A 582 -17.72 23.26 -12.55
CA GLY A 582 -18.41 23.11 -13.83
C GLY A 582 -17.50 23.05 -15.06
N TYR A 583 -16.18 22.96 -14.89
CA TYR A 583 -15.27 22.73 -16.02
C TYR A 583 -15.36 21.29 -16.53
N THR A 584 -15.51 21.12 -17.84
CA THR A 584 -15.70 19.82 -18.49
C THR A 584 -14.58 19.44 -19.45
N ARG A 585 -13.70 20.38 -19.80
CA ARG A 585 -12.55 20.16 -20.68
C ARG A 585 -11.29 20.76 -20.06
N PHE A 586 -10.21 19.97 -20.04
CA PHE A 586 -8.91 20.37 -19.55
C PHE A 586 -7.85 20.10 -20.62
N VAL A 587 -6.88 21.00 -20.76
CA VAL A 587 -5.67 20.78 -21.54
C VAL A 587 -4.47 21.03 -20.64
N ILE A 588 -3.73 19.98 -20.32
CA ILE A 588 -2.55 20.06 -19.46
C ILE A 588 -1.30 19.97 -20.34
N THR A 589 -0.46 21.01 -20.30
CA THR A 589 0.68 21.17 -21.20
C THR A 589 1.91 21.74 -20.49
N SER A 590 3.04 21.79 -21.20
CA SER A 590 4.28 22.41 -20.75
C SER A 590 4.84 23.40 -21.78
N ASP A 591 5.54 24.41 -21.29
CA ASP A 591 6.37 25.32 -22.08
C ASP A 591 7.69 24.70 -22.53
N HIS A 592 8.34 23.92 -21.66
CA HIS A 592 9.50 23.10 -21.99
C HIS A 592 9.55 21.85 -21.11
N GLY A 593 10.39 20.89 -21.48
CA GLY A 593 10.82 19.85 -20.55
C GLY A 593 12.14 20.21 -19.90
N PHE A 594 12.73 19.27 -19.18
CA PHE A 594 14.06 19.45 -18.59
C PHE A 594 14.85 18.15 -18.62
N LEU A 595 16.16 18.30 -18.60
CA LEU A 595 17.12 17.22 -18.49
C LEU A 595 17.67 17.18 -17.06
N TYR A 596 17.50 16.04 -16.41
CA TYR A 596 18.06 15.76 -15.09
C TYR A 596 19.29 14.85 -15.23
N THR A 597 20.46 15.31 -14.79
CA THR A 597 21.73 14.55 -14.84
C THR A 597 22.34 14.38 -13.46
N ASP A 598 23.33 13.49 -13.36
CA ASP A 598 24.34 13.70 -12.32
C ASP A 598 25.17 14.95 -12.60
N ARG A 599 25.90 15.40 -11.60
CA ARG A 599 26.83 16.53 -11.71
C ARG A 599 27.82 16.31 -12.86
N LEU A 600 27.67 17.11 -13.91
CA LEU A 600 28.48 17.03 -15.11
C LEU A 600 29.96 17.32 -14.80
N ASN A 601 30.84 16.40 -15.16
CA ASN A 601 32.28 16.63 -15.11
C ASN A 601 32.71 17.56 -16.26
N ASP A 602 33.98 17.99 -16.27
CA ASP A 602 34.47 18.91 -17.28
C ASP A 602 34.51 18.31 -18.70
N ASP A 603 34.47 16.99 -18.84
CA ASP A 603 34.42 16.31 -20.15
C ASP A 603 33.06 16.49 -20.86
N HIS A 604 32.01 16.81 -20.10
CA HIS A 604 30.68 17.13 -20.65
C HIS A 604 30.50 18.63 -20.90
N LYS A 605 31.53 19.45 -20.68
CA LYS A 605 31.47 20.89 -20.87
C LYS A 605 32.28 21.30 -22.10
N VAL A 606 31.60 21.93 -23.06
CA VAL A 606 32.20 22.42 -24.30
C VAL A 606 32.44 23.92 -24.24
N GLU A 607 33.37 24.42 -25.05
CA GLU A 607 33.61 25.86 -25.11
C GLU A 607 32.42 26.57 -25.78
N ALA A 608 32.10 27.77 -25.29
CA ALA A 608 31.07 28.59 -25.91
C ALA A 608 31.55 29.14 -27.26
N PRO A 609 30.65 29.34 -28.24
CA PRO A 609 31.01 29.96 -29.51
C PRO A 609 31.48 31.41 -29.32
N ASP A 610 32.71 31.71 -29.72
CA ASP A 610 33.43 32.97 -29.42
C ASP A 610 32.70 34.28 -29.80
N LEU A 611 31.84 34.25 -30.82
CA LEU A 611 31.16 35.42 -31.38
C LEU A 611 29.64 35.41 -31.15
N ALA A 612 29.12 34.48 -30.34
CA ALA A 612 27.71 34.48 -30.00
C ALA A 612 27.43 35.55 -28.93
N PRO A 613 26.56 36.55 -29.20
CA PRO A 613 26.19 37.57 -28.23
C PRO A 613 25.47 36.98 -27.00
N VAL A 614 24.59 36.00 -27.22
CA VAL A 614 23.88 35.31 -26.14
C VAL A 614 24.49 33.93 -25.93
N VAL A 615 24.99 33.67 -24.71
CA VAL A 615 25.46 32.35 -24.29
C VAL A 615 24.78 31.97 -22.99
N LYS A 616 23.93 30.95 -23.05
CA LYS A 616 23.37 30.23 -21.89
C LYS A 616 24.05 28.86 -21.79
N ARG A 617 23.65 28.03 -20.82
CA ARG A 617 24.29 26.72 -20.60
C ARG A 617 23.96 25.71 -21.70
N ARG A 618 22.69 25.69 -22.14
CA ARG A 618 22.19 24.69 -23.08
C ARG A 618 22.01 25.23 -24.49
N PHE A 619 22.11 26.54 -24.69
CA PHE A 619 22.12 27.14 -26.01
C PHE A 619 22.94 28.43 -26.07
N ALA A 620 23.26 28.84 -27.29
CA ALA A 620 23.73 30.17 -27.63
C ALA A 620 22.94 30.69 -28.84
N ALA A 621 22.81 32.00 -28.97
CA ALA A 621 22.15 32.64 -30.11
C ALA A 621 23.09 33.66 -30.74
N ALA A 622 23.07 33.73 -32.07
CA ALA A 622 23.91 34.64 -32.84
C ALA A 622 23.19 35.15 -34.08
N ASP A 623 23.65 36.29 -34.61
CA ASP A 623 23.18 36.75 -35.92
C ASP A 623 23.48 35.68 -36.97
N ARG A 624 22.57 35.53 -37.93
CA ARG A 624 22.66 34.57 -39.04
C ARG A 624 24.03 34.56 -39.73
N GLU A 625 24.57 35.75 -39.98
CA GLU A 625 25.83 35.95 -40.71
C GLU A 625 27.08 35.82 -39.81
N THR A 626 26.91 35.57 -38.50
CA THR A 626 28.02 35.40 -37.56
C THR A 626 28.88 34.20 -37.99
N PRO A 627 30.20 34.39 -38.21
CA PRO A 627 31.06 33.28 -38.60
C PRO A 627 31.32 32.38 -37.39
N LEU A 628 30.94 31.11 -37.51
CA LEU A 628 31.16 30.11 -36.47
C LEU A 628 32.28 29.15 -36.89
N VAL A 629 32.97 28.60 -35.89
CA VAL A 629 33.95 27.54 -36.10
C VAL A 629 33.20 26.24 -36.36
N ASP A 630 33.54 25.55 -37.44
CA ASP A 630 33.03 24.21 -37.74
C ASP A 630 33.60 23.23 -36.70
N THR A 631 32.72 22.67 -35.85
CA THR A 631 33.08 21.82 -34.72
C THR A 631 32.00 20.76 -34.43
N ASP A 632 32.44 19.61 -33.94
CA ASP A 632 31.57 18.51 -33.52
C ASP A 632 31.02 18.69 -32.09
N GLU A 633 31.26 19.84 -31.44
CA GLU A 633 30.82 20.10 -30.06
C GLU A 633 29.36 20.57 -29.92
N PHE A 634 28.88 21.39 -30.86
CA PHE A 634 27.51 21.91 -30.88
C PHE A 634 26.88 21.83 -32.28
N VAL A 635 25.55 21.83 -32.33
CA VAL A 635 24.77 21.82 -33.57
C VAL A 635 24.19 23.19 -33.84
N GLU A 636 24.12 23.56 -35.11
CA GLU A 636 23.50 24.80 -35.58
C GLU A 636 22.07 24.51 -36.05
N ILE A 637 21.13 25.34 -35.59
CA ILE A 637 19.75 25.41 -36.05
C ILE A 637 19.59 26.78 -36.70
N ASP A 638 19.49 26.80 -38.02
CA ASP A 638 19.37 28.03 -38.79
C ASP A 638 17.90 28.50 -38.92
N HIS A 639 17.71 29.66 -39.54
CA HIS A 639 16.37 30.23 -39.76
C HIS A 639 15.43 29.32 -40.59
N GLU A 640 15.92 28.45 -41.49
CA GLU A 640 15.06 27.56 -42.27
C GLU A 640 14.53 26.43 -41.39
N ALA A 641 15.39 25.92 -40.50
CA ALA A 641 15.01 24.97 -39.46
C ALA A 641 14.03 25.62 -38.46
N LEU A 642 14.30 26.83 -37.96
CA LEU A 642 13.37 27.57 -37.09
C LEU A 642 11.99 27.76 -37.74
N SER A 643 11.96 28.08 -39.03
CA SER A 643 10.70 28.23 -39.78
C SER A 643 9.89 26.92 -39.82
N LYS A 644 10.53 25.75 -39.83
CA LYS A 644 9.82 24.44 -39.75
C LYS A 644 9.17 24.21 -38.39
N LEU A 645 9.66 24.87 -37.34
CA LEU A 645 9.05 24.90 -36.01
C LEU A 645 8.00 26.01 -35.86
N GLY A 646 7.68 26.75 -36.93
CA GLY A 646 6.75 27.88 -36.88
C GLY A 646 7.30 29.10 -36.13
N ILE A 647 8.62 29.27 -36.11
CA ILE A 647 9.30 30.38 -35.45
C ILE A 647 9.82 31.37 -36.51
N ASP A 648 9.36 32.63 -36.44
CA ASP A 648 9.84 33.73 -37.28
C ASP A 648 11.15 34.30 -36.72
N GLY A 649 12.28 33.91 -37.30
CA GLY A 649 13.61 34.36 -36.87
C GLY A 649 14.60 34.50 -38.02
N PRO A 650 14.34 35.36 -39.03
CA PRO A 650 15.09 35.37 -40.30
C PRO A 650 16.54 35.85 -40.16
N GLU A 651 16.85 36.56 -39.09
CA GLU A 651 18.16 37.20 -38.84
C GLU A 651 19.00 36.47 -37.78
N ILE A 652 18.50 35.38 -37.20
CA ILE A 652 19.18 34.66 -36.12
C ILE A 652 19.50 33.21 -36.48
N LYS A 653 20.39 32.62 -35.70
CA LYS A 653 20.62 31.17 -35.61
C LYS A 653 20.88 30.77 -34.16
N LEU A 654 20.55 29.53 -33.84
CA LEU A 654 20.72 28.96 -32.51
C LEU A 654 21.78 27.85 -32.53
N LEU A 655 22.51 27.73 -31.42
CA LEU A 655 23.60 26.77 -31.25
C LEU A 655 23.37 25.97 -29.99
N PHE A 656 23.43 24.66 -30.07
CA PHE A 656 23.14 23.76 -28.94
C PHE A 656 24.26 22.75 -28.75
N PRO A 657 24.84 22.61 -27.54
CA PRO A 657 25.73 21.49 -27.23
C PRO A 657 25.02 20.17 -27.50
N ARG A 658 25.74 19.19 -28.07
CA ARG A 658 25.14 17.89 -28.38
C ARG A 658 24.82 17.09 -27.11
N SER A 659 23.70 16.35 -27.14
CA SER A 659 23.35 15.37 -26.10
C SER A 659 23.22 16.04 -24.71
N VAL A 660 23.83 15.46 -23.67
CA VAL A 660 23.81 15.96 -22.28
C VAL A 660 24.83 17.09 -22.02
N ALA A 661 25.59 17.52 -23.04
CA ALA A 661 26.67 18.49 -22.85
C ALA A 661 26.15 19.92 -22.55
N CYS A 662 26.99 20.77 -21.97
CA CYS A 662 26.66 22.19 -21.77
C CYS A 662 27.84 23.11 -22.10
N PHE A 663 27.56 24.36 -22.43
CA PHE A 663 28.58 25.38 -22.60
C PHE A 663 29.20 25.76 -21.26
N LYS A 664 30.53 25.99 -21.24
CA LYS A 664 31.23 26.55 -20.09
C LYS A 664 30.77 27.99 -19.84
N SER A 665 29.90 28.19 -18.84
CA SER A 665 29.43 29.50 -18.40
C SER A 665 29.57 29.67 -16.88
N ARG A 666 29.34 30.89 -16.37
CA ARG A 666 29.41 31.17 -14.93
C ARG A 666 28.19 30.60 -14.21
N GLY A 667 28.41 29.75 -13.21
CA GLY A 667 27.37 29.13 -12.38
C GLY A 667 27.74 27.67 -12.06
N GLY A 668 27.32 27.16 -10.89
CA GLY A 668 27.77 25.88 -10.33
C GLY A 668 27.45 24.63 -11.16
N ASN A 669 27.94 23.48 -10.69
CA ASN A 669 27.75 22.17 -11.33
C ASN A 669 26.34 21.62 -11.04
N MET A 670 25.37 22.02 -11.87
CA MET A 670 23.95 21.71 -11.65
C MET A 670 23.53 20.34 -12.18
N ARG A 671 22.40 19.84 -11.68
CA ARG A 671 21.72 18.62 -12.16
C ARG A 671 20.51 18.87 -13.05
N TYR A 672 19.87 20.02 -12.89
CA TYR A 672 18.72 20.45 -13.69
C TYR A 672 19.16 21.37 -14.85
N PHE A 673 18.71 21.05 -16.06
CA PHE A 673 18.97 21.83 -17.27
C PHE A 673 17.74 21.91 -18.16
N HIS A 674 17.50 23.09 -18.74
CA HIS A 674 16.54 23.32 -19.83
C HIS A 674 17.14 24.31 -20.84
N GLY A 675 16.46 24.56 -21.95
CA GLY A 675 16.94 25.39 -23.05
C GLY A 675 17.74 24.64 -24.12
N GLY A 676 17.88 23.32 -23.99
CA GLY A 676 18.57 22.45 -24.94
C GLY A 676 17.66 21.76 -25.94
N ILE A 677 18.15 20.63 -26.46
CA ILE A 677 17.56 19.88 -27.58
C ILE A 677 17.40 18.38 -27.29
N SER A 678 17.39 17.99 -26.02
CA SER A 678 17.15 16.57 -25.69
C SER A 678 15.70 16.17 -25.88
N LEU A 679 15.43 14.87 -26.04
CA LEU A 679 14.07 14.32 -26.04
C LEU A 679 13.29 14.78 -24.79
N GLN A 680 13.95 14.77 -23.64
CA GLN A 680 13.38 15.18 -22.36
C GLN A 680 12.98 16.66 -22.31
N GLU A 681 13.71 17.52 -23.03
CA GLU A 681 13.42 18.96 -23.13
C GLU A 681 12.41 19.27 -24.26
N LEU A 682 12.42 18.51 -25.35
CA LEU A 682 11.69 18.82 -26.57
C LEU A 682 10.34 18.11 -26.73
N LEU A 683 10.14 16.94 -26.14
CA LEU A 683 8.86 16.23 -26.18
C LEU A 683 8.02 16.63 -24.97
N VAL A 684 7.29 17.74 -25.13
CA VAL A 684 6.42 18.24 -24.07
C VAL A 684 5.01 17.69 -24.23
N PRO A 685 4.32 17.36 -23.13
CA PRO A 685 2.99 16.75 -23.18
C PRO A 685 1.93 17.76 -23.57
N CYS A 686 0.87 17.27 -24.22
CA CYS A 686 -0.42 17.93 -24.33
C CYS A 686 -1.50 16.89 -24.02
N LEU A 687 -1.95 16.89 -22.77
CA LEU A 687 -2.94 15.97 -22.22
C LEU A 687 -4.32 16.64 -22.25
N THR A 688 -5.19 16.18 -23.12
CA THR A 688 -6.59 16.59 -23.13
C THR A 688 -7.40 15.66 -22.24
N VAL A 689 -8.13 16.23 -21.29
CA VAL A 689 -9.04 15.50 -20.40
C VAL A 689 -10.44 16.05 -20.57
N THR A 690 -11.42 15.18 -20.77
CA THR A 690 -12.83 15.56 -20.80
C THR A 690 -13.62 14.80 -19.76
N THR A 691 -14.69 15.39 -19.27
CA THR A 691 -15.56 14.80 -18.25
C THR A 691 -17.00 15.23 -18.44
N GLY A 692 -17.94 14.42 -17.94
CA GLY A 692 -19.35 14.78 -17.94
C GLY A 692 -19.65 15.95 -17.01
N GLU A 693 -20.79 16.62 -17.26
CA GLU A 693 -21.32 17.61 -16.33
C GLU A 693 -21.61 16.94 -14.98
N ILE A 694 -21.26 17.62 -13.89
CA ILE A 694 -21.67 17.19 -12.55
C ILE A 694 -23.17 17.46 -12.42
N GLU A 695 -23.98 16.42 -12.24
CA GLU A 695 -25.37 16.60 -11.83
C GLU A 695 -25.38 17.21 -10.42
N GLU A 696 -26.14 18.29 -10.18
CA GLU A 696 -26.31 18.90 -8.86
C GLU A 696 -26.75 17.84 -7.83
N SER A 697 -25.80 17.29 -7.06
CA SER A 697 -26.10 16.40 -5.95
C SER A 697 -26.51 17.25 -4.74
N ALA A 698 -27.44 16.73 -3.94
CA ALA A 698 -27.84 17.42 -2.71
C ALA A 698 -26.64 17.50 -1.76
N SER A 699 -26.47 18.62 -1.05
CA SER A 699 -25.39 18.77 -0.06
C SER A 699 -25.46 17.65 0.98
N ILE A 700 -24.42 16.81 1.04
CA ILE A 700 -24.24 15.76 2.05
C ILE A 700 -23.28 16.31 3.10
N SER A 701 -23.67 16.26 4.38
CA SER A 701 -22.73 16.56 5.48
C SER A 701 -22.37 15.27 6.20
N TYR A 702 -21.09 15.11 6.53
CA TYR A 702 -20.58 13.91 7.20
C TYR A 702 -20.15 14.23 8.62
N ASP A 703 -20.56 13.41 9.58
CA ASP A 703 -19.98 13.39 10.92
C ASP A 703 -19.11 12.13 11.05
N VAL A 704 -17.82 12.32 11.32
CA VAL A 704 -16.83 11.25 11.42
C VAL A 704 -16.44 11.03 12.87
N SER A 705 -16.44 9.78 13.32
CA SER A 705 -16.02 9.35 14.65
C SER A 705 -14.87 8.35 14.56
N ILE A 706 -13.76 8.66 15.22
CA ILE A 706 -12.55 7.85 15.28
C ILE A 706 -12.23 7.59 16.76
N PRO A 707 -11.98 6.34 17.19
CA PRO A 707 -11.62 6.03 18.57
C PRO A 707 -10.41 6.83 19.05
N ASP A 708 -10.47 7.41 20.24
CA ASP A 708 -9.36 8.14 20.89
C ASP A 708 -9.38 7.86 22.40
N PRO A 709 -8.36 7.17 22.96
CA PRO A 709 -7.15 6.68 22.30
C PRO A 709 -7.38 5.43 21.43
N ILE A 710 -6.45 5.16 20.52
CA ILE A 710 -6.38 3.91 19.75
C ILE A 710 -5.60 2.89 20.58
N THR A 711 -6.26 1.79 20.95
CA THR A 711 -5.68 0.74 21.79
C THR A 711 -5.32 -0.55 21.03
N ASN A 712 -5.72 -0.65 19.75
CA ASN A 712 -5.44 -1.79 18.88
C ASN A 712 -5.00 -1.30 17.49
N SER A 713 -4.20 -2.10 16.78
CA SER A 713 -3.76 -1.78 15.41
C SER A 713 -4.91 -1.78 14.39
N ILE A 714 -6.02 -2.47 14.67
CA ILE A 714 -7.23 -2.43 13.84
C ILE A 714 -8.30 -1.65 14.59
N LEU A 715 -8.76 -0.56 13.99
CA LEU A 715 -9.82 0.28 14.53
C LEU A 715 -10.98 0.40 13.54
N THR A 716 -12.16 0.74 14.06
CA THR A 716 -13.35 1.03 13.25
C THR A 716 -13.54 2.55 13.19
N VAL A 717 -13.65 3.09 11.99
CA VAL A 717 -14.02 4.49 11.72
C VAL A 717 -15.48 4.52 11.34
N GLU A 718 -16.27 5.33 12.05
CA GLU A 718 -17.71 5.50 11.83
C GLU A 718 -17.97 6.83 11.10
N ILE A 719 -18.86 6.80 10.13
CA ILE A 719 -19.24 7.98 9.31
C ILE A 719 -20.77 8.04 9.21
N GLU A 720 -21.37 9.08 9.81
CA GLU A 720 -22.79 9.40 9.66
C GLU A 720 -22.98 10.38 8.50
N ALA A 721 -23.62 9.93 7.42
CA ALA A 721 -23.95 10.76 6.26
C ALA A 721 -25.35 11.37 6.41
N LYS A 722 -25.39 12.68 6.65
CA LYS A 722 -26.63 13.46 6.82
C LYS A 722 -27.03 14.07 5.49
N SER A 723 -28.12 13.55 4.93
CA SER A 723 -28.77 14.08 3.73
C SER A 723 -30.29 13.96 3.83
N GLY A 724 -31.00 14.81 3.08
CA GLY A 724 -32.43 14.69 2.86
C GLY A 724 -32.80 13.62 1.83
N GLN A 725 -31.80 13.03 1.15
CA GLN A 725 -32.00 12.00 0.13
C GLN A 725 -32.21 10.62 0.77
N VAL A 726 -33.03 9.79 0.11
CA VAL A 726 -33.34 8.41 0.54
C VAL A 726 -32.27 7.42 0.04
N ALA A 727 -31.57 7.78 -1.03
CA ALA A 727 -30.44 7.05 -1.59
C ALA A 727 -29.57 8.05 -2.36
N PHE A 728 -28.27 7.75 -2.47
CA PHE A 728 -27.34 8.47 -3.32
C PHE A 728 -27.17 7.73 -4.65
N ASP A 729 -27.13 8.48 -5.75
CA ASP A 729 -26.95 7.94 -7.10
C ASP A 729 -26.18 8.97 -7.97
N PRO A 730 -24.87 8.74 -8.22
CA PRO A 730 -24.04 7.69 -7.64
C PRO A 730 -23.83 7.88 -6.12
N ALA A 731 -23.45 6.80 -5.44
CA ALA A 731 -23.05 6.87 -4.03
C ALA A 731 -21.68 7.55 -3.90
N PRO A 732 -21.52 8.59 -3.05
CA PRO A 732 -20.22 9.16 -2.76
C PRO A 732 -19.29 8.09 -2.20
N THR A 733 -18.03 8.14 -2.59
CA THR A 733 -17.00 7.28 -2.03
C THR A 733 -16.08 8.12 -1.15
N LEU A 734 -15.87 7.69 0.09
CA LEU A 734 -14.92 8.32 1.01
C LEU A 734 -13.72 7.41 1.21
N GLU A 735 -12.54 8.01 1.29
CA GLU A 735 -11.28 7.35 1.59
C GLU A 735 -10.79 7.77 2.97
N VAL A 736 -10.52 6.79 3.83
CA VAL A 736 -9.91 7.00 5.14
C VAL A 736 -8.42 6.78 5.02
N ARG A 737 -7.64 7.80 5.40
CA ARG A 737 -6.18 7.77 5.45
C ARG A 737 -5.71 7.94 6.90
N ALA A 738 -4.60 7.31 7.23
CA ALA A 738 -3.90 7.50 8.49
C ALA A 738 -2.44 7.83 8.19
N THR A 739 -1.90 8.88 8.80
CA THR A 739 -0.54 9.37 8.56
C THR A 739 0.15 9.81 9.85
N ILE A 740 1.48 9.75 9.88
CA ILE A 740 2.36 10.34 10.89
C ILE A 740 3.38 11.20 10.15
N ASP A 741 3.51 12.48 10.52
CA ASP A 741 4.37 13.45 9.83
C ASP A 741 4.18 13.52 8.31
N GLY A 742 2.97 13.20 7.83
CA GLY A 742 2.59 13.19 6.42
C GLY A 742 2.85 11.85 5.70
N GLU A 743 3.52 10.90 6.34
CA GLU A 743 3.75 9.57 5.78
C GLU A 743 2.60 8.60 6.15
N PRO A 744 2.10 7.78 5.21
CA PRO A 744 0.98 6.87 5.46
C PRO A 744 1.38 5.75 6.42
N VAL A 745 0.56 5.53 7.44
CA VAL A 745 0.73 4.45 8.43
C VAL A 745 -0.33 3.37 8.34
N ALA A 746 -1.20 3.47 7.33
CA ALA A 746 -2.20 2.47 6.96
C ALA A 746 -2.42 2.53 5.45
N ASP A 747 -2.82 1.40 4.86
CA ASP A 747 -3.33 1.44 3.49
C ASP A 747 -4.65 2.21 3.46
N PRO A 748 -4.85 3.16 2.52
CA PRO A 748 -6.09 3.91 2.42
C PRO A 748 -7.28 2.98 2.21
N VAL A 749 -8.36 3.22 2.96
CA VAL A 749 -9.58 2.40 2.86
C VAL A 749 -10.68 3.22 2.23
N THR A 750 -11.14 2.80 1.06
CA THR A 750 -12.28 3.42 0.36
C THR A 750 -13.58 2.73 0.74
N MET A 751 -14.66 3.50 0.88
CA MET A 751 -15.99 2.99 1.15
C MET A 751 -17.06 3.82 0.42
N GLU A 752 -17.99 3.13 -0.23
CA GLU A 752 -19.22 3.75 -0.73
C GLU A 752 -20.12 4.12 0.45
N ILE A 753 -20.61 5.35 0.46
CA ILE A 753 -21.44 5.88 1.53
C ILE A 753 -22.92 5.75 1.18
N SER A 754 -23.70 5.29 2.15
CA SER A 754 -25.17 5.34 2.11
C SER A 754 -25.70 6.38 3.10
N PRO A 755 -26.92 6.93 2.91
CA PRO A 755 -27.54 7.80 3.91
C PRO A 755 -27.64 7.11 5.28
N GLY A 756 -27.23 7.79 6.35
CA GLY A 756 -27.19 7.26 7.72
C GLY A 756 -25.80 6.79 8.16
N ASP A 757 -25.76 5.76 9.01
CA ASP A 757 -24.51 5.27 9.62
C ASP A 757 -23.77 4.31 8.69
N ASN A 758 -22.47 4.56 8.53
CA ASN A 758 -21.54 3.73 7.79
C ASN A 758 -20.31 3.47 8.66
N SER A 759 -19.61 2.36 8.43
CA SER A 759 -18.38 2.05 9.16
C SER A 759 -17.38 1.32 8.29
N THR A 760 -16.10 1.59 8.49
CA THR A 760 -15.00 0.83 7.86
C THR A 760 -13.91 0.51 8.88
N ARG A 761 -13.12 -0.52 8.61
CA ARG A 761 -11.99 -0.93 9.45
C ARG A 761 -10.69 -0.45 8.83
N VAL A 762 -9.87 0.24 9.62
CA VAL A 762 -8.53 0.68 9.23
C VAL A 762 -7.51 -0.12 10.05
N ARG A 763 -6.49 -0.67 9.37
CA ARG A 763 -5.36 -1.38 9.99
C ARG A 763 -4.13 -0.50 9.91
N LEU A 764 -3.64 -0.08 11.07
CA LEU A 764 -2.37 0.60 11.24
C LEU A 764 -1.23 -0.42 11.13
N LYS A 765 -0.19 -0.07 10.36
CA LYS A 765 1.02 -0.86 10.13
C LYS A 765 1.94 -0.78 11.34
N GLN A 766 2.40 -1.91 11.84
CA GLN A 766 3.14 -1.96 13.12
C GLN A 766 4.46 -1.19 13.09
N GLY A 767 5.23 -1.31 12.01
CA GLY A 767 6.50 -0.60 11.86
C GLY A 767 6.32 0.91 11.81
N ALA A 768 5.25 1.36 11.15
CA ALA A 768 4.97 2.78 10.93
C ALA A 768 4.49 3.53 12.19
N ILE A 769 3.86 2.82 13.13
CA ILE A 769 3.35 3.40 14.38
C ILE A 769 4.25 3.11 15.59
N SER A 770 5.35 2.38 15.38
CA SER A 770 6.25 1.97 16.47
C SER A 770 6.99 3.16 17.06
N GLY A 771 6.77 3.42 18.35
CA GLY A 771 7.43 4.51 19.08
C GLY A 771 6.78 5.88 18.88
N GLU A 772 5.60 5.92 18.26
CA GLU A 772 4.84 7.14 17.99
C GLU A 772 3.68 7.29 18.99
N ASP A 773 3.43 8.53 19.41
CA ASP A 773 2.38 8.84 20.42
C ASP A 773 1.03 9.23 19.79
N MET A 774 1.04 9.66 18.52
CA MET A 774 -0.11 10.27 17.86
C MET A 774 -0.19 9.88 16.39
N VAL A 775 -1.41 9.71 15.86
CA VAL A 775 -1.68 9.48 14.42
C VAL A 775 -2.67 10.51 13.93
N GLN A 776 -2.45 11.05 12.73
CA GLN A 776 -3.39 11.91 12.04
C GLN A 776 -4.25 11.07 11.10
N PHE A 777 -5.56 11.14 11.26
CA PHE A 777 -6.53 10.60 10.33
C PHE A 777 -7.12 11.68 9.46
N GLU A 778 -7.30 11.36 8.19
CA GLU A 778 -8.03 12.17 7.22
C GLU A 778 -9.13 11.33 6.58
N VAL A 779 -10.34 11.89 6.49
CA VAL A 779 -11.38 11.34 5.63
C VAL A 779 -11.51 12.28 4.45
N VAL A 780 -11.30 11.74 3.25
CA VAL A 780 -11.27 12.49 2.00
C VAL A 780 -12.35 11.97 1.09
N ASP A 781 -13.15 12.84 0.51
CA ASP A 781 -14.08 12.45 -0.54
C ASP A 781 -13.28 12.11 -1.81
N THR A 782 -13.44 10.91 -2.35
CA THR A 782 -12.62 10.47 -3.49
C THR A 782 -13.02 11.16 -4.77
N ASP A 783 -14.25 11.66 -4.85
CA ASP A 783 -14.82 12.34 -6.01
C ASP A 783 -14.40 13.81 -6.04
N THR A 784 -14.35 14.45 -4.87
CA THR A 784 -14.00 15.88 -4.77
C THR A 784 -12.55 16.15 -4.32
N ARG A 785 -11.87 15.15 -3.74
CA ARG A 785 -10.58 15.26 -3.03
C ARG A 785 -10.62 16.25 -1.86
N GLU A 786 -11.80 16.63 -1.39
CA GLU A 786 -11.93 17.46 -0.19
C GLU A 786 -11.70 16.64 1.07
N THR A 787 -10.89 17.19 1.97
CA THR A 787 -10.75 16.65 3.33
C THR A 787 -12.01 16.98 4.12
N ILE A 788 -12.86 15.98 4.32
CA ILE A 788 -14.08 16.05 5.12
C ILE A 788 -13.75 16.26 6.60
N THR A 789 -12.79 15.49 7.12
CA THR A 789 -12.29 15.65 8.48
C THR A 789 -10.80 15.40 8.54
N ARG A 790 -10.12 16.09 9.44
CA ARG A 790 -8.74 15.82 9.85
C ARG A 790 -8.69 15.80 11.37
N GLN A 791 -8.35 14.65 11.95
CA GLN A 791 -8.31 14.45 13.40
C GLN A 791 -6.98 13.82 13.80
N THR A 792 -6.31 14.40 14.81
CA THR A 792 -5.13 13.79 15.42
C THR A 792 -5.56 13.06 16.70
N VAL A 793 -5.17 11.79 16.81
CA VAL A 793 -5.63 10.84 17.82
C VAL A 793 -4.43 10.26 18.56
N SER A 794 -4.58 9.95 19.85
CA SER A 794 -3.51 9.36 20.66
C SER A 794 -3.38 7.84 20.46
N LEU A 795 -2.15 7.34 20.42
CA LEU A 795 -1.84 5.90 20.42
C LEU A 795 -1.61 5.45 21.87
N ASP A 796 -2.39 4.48 22.34
CA ASP A 796 -2.21 3.79 23.63
C ASP A 796 -2.19 2.28 23.35
N LEU A 797 -1.26 1.90 22.47
CA LEU A 797 -1.10 0.52 22.07
C LEU A 797 -0.33 -0.20 23.17
N LEU A 798 -0.80 -1.38 23.59
CA LEU A 798 -0.11 -2.26 24.53
C LEU A 798 1.14 -2.89 23.89
N PHE A 799 1.99 -2.09 23.24
CA PHE A 799 3.32 -2.48 22.86
C PHE A 799 4.22 -2.21 24.06
N GLY A 800 4.91 -3.24 24.55
CA GLY A 800 5.94 -3.03 25.57
C GLY A 800 7.03 -2.11 24.99
N ASP A 801 7.12 -0.90 25.54
CA ASP A 801 8.02 0.19 25.16
C ASP A 801 9.53 -0.12 25.18
N ASP A 802 9.96 -1.34 25.52
CA ASP A 802 11.37 -1.61 25.89
C ASP A 802 12.20 -2.44 24.88
N ASP A 803 11.66 -3.01 23.80
CA ASP A 803 12.41 -3.98 22.97
C ASP A 803 12.52 -3.69 21.45
N MET A 804 12.19 -2.48 20.99
CA MET A 804 12.41 -2.04 19.59
C MET A 804 13.78 -1.38 19.38
N GLY A 805 14.81 -1.89 20.07
CA GLY A 805 16.18 -1.45 19.90
C GLY A 805 16.69 -1.75 18.49
N PHE A 806 16.68 -0.75 17.62
CA PHE A 806 17.48 -0.77 16.40
C PHE A 806 18.96 -0.80 16.79
N ASP A 807 19.53 -2.00 16.92
CA ASP A 807 20.98 -2.13 16.97
C ASP A 807 21.54 -1.92 15.55
N VAL A 808 22.33 -0.85 15.45
CA VAL A 808 22.93 -0.24 14.23
C VAL A 808 23.97 -1.12 13.57
#